data_AF-A0A6B8RPF4-F1
#
_entry.id   AF-A0A6B8RPF4-F1
#
_cell.length_a   1.000
_cell.length_b   1.000
_cell.length_c   1.000
_cell.angle_alpha   90.00
_cell.angle_beta   90.00
_cell.angle_gamma   90.00
#
_symmetry.space_group_name_H-M   'P 1'
#
loop_
_entity.id
_entity.type
_entity.pdbx_description
1 polymer ?
#
loop_
_entity_poly.entity_id
_entity_poly.type
_entity_poly.pdbx_seq_one_letter_code
_entity_poly.pdbx_strand_id
1 'polypeptide(L)'
;MKPKWRVDNQAISIRFYGEEQRFWSISGCDNEWEWNIEAPTFEVNGQLIQVSLKEIDLHNPPKQLHNGTKEYRLGGKISGAEHLQLDWIVRVPDAVNPVVRFCYELRADGDYRLTKETGSDRLRYAAFSLSELSRANEIRFSEFIELAHSFCLTERQLTSRHFENSERVMGPMLTAGNDTHQVLFSYEHGSQIPDAFIDFLLTPDRKVAIAAVKGNYYDGFPLSSDIPFRTVWLQAAYMSGSEEELSVAYRNFILNHFTLNTESRKPYIFYNTWNYQERNRNWYDKKYLEDMNLERMLKEIDAAHIMGIDVFVIDTGWYEKTGDWQVSRKRFPDGLKQVKLKLDEYGMKLGLWFNPTVASISSSMLNNHQDCILSWNGEKSQPQSIWETEESITLCLVSRYADAFADELIRLVREVGVTYFKWDGIGQYGCNDPNHEHGTISNSLQDRADSYAFQQVEAMVRIVDKLCAACPEAIVDFDITEGHRSVGLAFLSAGKYFLVNNGPYFQNYNVPIDLEKDNVNLFFYPGPARGWICRMPLGYDKWIPSVLFLTHYLPDDPHDNQLMSLASLILGQNGIWGDLPAVSIEGAEWIGSFLARYKEVSKDITESTSVREGAIGGVLEVHEKLSVTSGKGAVVLLSAAAGIYRYITQNKPNPTFWHTEGVSISFDTKGRAVIEAEFKNTSAHIILFGI
;
A
#
# COMPACT_ATOMS: atom_id res chain seq x y z
N MET A 1 1.27 8.02 -39.17
CA MET A 1 2.00 6.77 -39.47
C MET A 1 1.19 5.59 -38.97
N LYS A 2 1.27 4.40 -39.59
CA LYS A 2 0.47 3.23 -39.16
C LYS A 2 1.14 2.56 -37.95
N PRO A 3 0.39 2.25 -36.87
CA PRO A 3 0.95 1.51 -35.74
C PRO A 3 1.34 0.08 -36.16
N LYS A 4 2.42 -0.45 -35.56
CA LYS A 4 2.90 -1.82 -35.78
C LYS A 4 2.06 -2.84 -35.02
N TRP A 5 1.53 -2.44 -33.87
CA TRP A 5 0.60 -3.25 -33.07
C TRP A 5 -0.45 -2.34 -32.42
N ARG A 6 -1.64 -2.90 -32.19
CA ARG A 6 -2.76 -2.22 -31.55
C ARG A 6 -3.55 -3.21 -30.70
N VAL A 7 -3.98 -2.76 -29.54
CA VAL A 7 -5.00 -3.43 -28.72
C VAL A 7 -5.99 -2.38 -28.23
N ASP A 8 -7.26 -2.76 -28.19
CA ASP A 8 -8.33 -1.93 -27.67
C ASP A 8 -9.00 -2.67 -26.52
N ASN A 9 -9.40 -1.94 -25.48
CA ASN A 9 -10.45 -2.39 -24.57
C ASN A 9 -11.69 -1.51 -24.78
N GLN A 10 -12.65 -1.52 -23.86
CA GLN A 10 -13.88 -0.75 -24.02
C GLN A 10 -13.72 0.76 -23.76
N ALA A 11 -12.63 1.18 -23.09
CA ALA A 11 -12.37 2.57 -22.72
C ALA A 11 -11.30 3.25 -23.58
N ILE A 12 -10.27 2.50 -23.97
CA ILE A 12 -9.05 3.05 -24.59
C ILE A 12 -8.56 2.20 -25.77
N SER A 13 -7.80 2.86 -26.65
CA SER A 13 -7.00 2.25 -27.71
C SER A 13 -5.52 2.48 -27.42
N ILE A 14 -4.74 1.41 -27.47
CA ILE A 14 -3.29 1.42 -27.26
C ILE A 14 -2.63 1.07 -28.59
N ARG A 15 -1.63 1.86 -28.97
CA ARG A 15 -0.90 1.67 -30.24
C ARG A 15 0.59 1.67 -30.01
N PHE A 16 1.28 0.71 -30.59
CA PHE A 16 2.73 0.61 -30.55
C PHE A 16 3.34 0.96 -31.90
N TYR A 17 4.37 1.81 -31.88
CA TYR A 17 5.08 2.30 -33.06
C TYR A 17 6.56 1.90 -33.04
N GLY A 18 7.18 1.88 -31.86
CA GLY A 18 8.59 1.53 -31.67
C GLY A 18 9.57 2.65 -32.04
N GLU A 19 9.15 3.92 -32.06
CA GLU A 19 10.02 5.06 -32.41
C GLU A 19 10.48 5.83 -31.17
N GLU A 20 11.58 6.56 -31.27
CA GLU A 20 12.15 7.32 -30.14
C GLU A 20 11.18 8.34 -29.56
N GLN A 21 10.58 9.18 -30.42
CA GLN A 21 9.67 10.27 -30.01
C GLN A 21 8.20 9.84 -29.90
N ARG A 22 7.90 8.60 -30.30
CA ARG A 22 6.56 8.02 -30.29
C ARG A 22 6.73 6.51 -30.21
N PHE A 23 6.98 6.00 -29.02
CA PHE A 23 7.22 4.58 -28.81
C PHE A 23 5.89 3.83 -28.83
N TRP A 24 4.93 4.36 -28.07
CA TRP A 24 3.54 3.93 -28.06
C TRP A 24 2.64 5.12 -27.73
N SER A 25 1.34 4.93 -27.84
CA SER A 25 0.34 5.94 -27.50
C SER A 25 -0.90 5.31 -26.88
N ILE A 26 -1.68 6.16 -26.21
CA ILE A 26 -2.98 5.85 -25.65
C ILE A 26 -4.00 6.92 -26.09
N SER A 27 -5.19 6.49 -26.47
CA SER A 27 -6.32 7.36 -26.82
C SER A 27 -7.63 6.78 -26.32
N GLY A 28 -8.70 7.57 -26.39
CA GLY A 28 -10.07 7.05 -26.32
C GLY A 28 -10.37 6.17 -27.53
N CYS A 29 -11.43 5.37 -27.45
CA CYS A 29 -11.88 4.54 -28.57
C CYS A 29 -12.38 5.37 -29.76
N ASP A 30 -12.82 6.61 -29.52
CA ASP A 30 -13.20 7.61 -30.54
C ASP A 30 -12.01 8.08 -31.40
N ASN A 31 -10.79 8.00 -30.85
CA ASN A 31 -9.53 8.43 -31.43
C ASN A 31 -9.48 9.92 -31.77
N GLU A 32 -10.24 10.75 -31.05
CA GLU A 32 -10.23 12.21 -31.27
C GLU A 32 -8.94 12.87 -30.80
N TRP A 33 -8.37 12.35 -29.71
CA TRP A 33 -7.11 12.82 -29.14
C TRP A 33 -6.22 11.65 -28.73
N GLU A 34 -4.92 11.81 -28.93
CA GLU A 34 -3.94 10.74 -28.73
C GLU A 34 -2.71 11.24 -27.97
N TRP A 35 -2.40 10.57 -26.87
CA TRP A 35 -1.25 10.88 -26.05
C TRP A 35 -0.06 10.01 -26.43
N ASN A 36 1.03 10.63 -26.86
CA ASN A 36 2.23 9.92 -27.29
C ASN A 36 3.24 9.82 -26.15
N ILE A 37 3.81 8.62 -25.99
CA ILE A 37 4.84 8.31 -25.00
C ILE A 37 6.14 8.00 -25.73
N GLU A 38 7.20 8.75 -25.43
CA GLU A 38 8.56 8.57 -25.95
C GLU A 38 9.22 7.30 -25.38
N ALA A 39 10.19 6.77 -26.12
CA ALA A 39 10.87 5.52 -25.79
C ALA A 39 11.79 5.66 -24.56
N PRO A 40 12.02 4.55 -23.82
CA PRO A 40 13.00 4.54 -22.76
C PRO A 40 14.43 4.72 -23.32
N THR A 41 15.36 5.09 -22.44
CA THR A 41 16.79 5.15 -22.78
C THR A 41 17.59 4.41 -21.72
N PHE A 42 18.68 3.77 -22.13
CA PHE A 42 19.57 3.02 -21.24
C PHE A 42 21.02 3.41 -21.51
N GLU A 43 21.87 3.45 -20.49
CA GLU A 43 23.30 3.51 -20.71
C GLU A 43 23.89 2.10 -20.64
N VAL A 44 24.49 1.66 -21.75
CA VAL A 44 25.08 0.32 -21.89
C VAL A 44 26.54 0.47 -22.33
N ASN A 45 27.48 -0.06 -21.55
CA ASN A 45 28.93 0.05 -21.78
C ASN A 45 29.37 1.50 -22.09
N GLY A 46 28.84 2.47 -21.34
CA GLY A 46 29.15 3.90 -21.46
C GLY A 46 28.45 4.63 -22.63
N GLN A 47 27.67 3.92 -23.44
CA GLN A 47 26.92 4.52 -24.54
C GLN A 47 25.44 4.70 -24.14
N LEU A 48 24.92 5.92 -24.29
CA LEU A 48 23.48 6.16 -24.17
C LEU A 48 22.75 5.60 -25.40
N ILE A 49 21.95 4.57 -25.18
CA ILE A 49 21.10 3.91 -26.17
C ILE A 49 19.73 4.59 -26.19
N GLN A 50 19.40 5.22 -27.33
CA GLN A 50 18.05 5.68 -27.63
C GLN A 50 17.27 4.53 -28.25
N VAL A 51 16.18 4.12 -27.62
CA VAL A 51 15.44 2.94 -28.07
C VAL A 51 14.59 3.29 -29.29
N SER A 52 14.80 2.52 -30.36
CA SER A 52 13.84 2.39 -31.46
C SER A 52 13.85 0.97 -32.01
N LEU A 53 12.68 0.40 -32.28
CA LEU A 53 12.48 -0.95 -32.78
C LEU A 53 11.96 -0.89 -34.21
N LYS A 54 12.71 -1.40 -35.19
CA LYS A 54 12.27 -1.45 -36.59
C LYS A 54 11.25 -2.56 -36.83
N GLU A 55 11.55 -3.74 -36.31
CA GLU A 55 10.69 -4.92 -36.36
C GLU A 55 10.20 -5.21 -34.94
N ILE A 56 8.97 -5.75 -34.84
CA ILE A 56 8.41 -6.16 -33.55
C ILE A 56 7.88 -7.58 -33.67
N ASP A 57 8.13 -8.37 -32.65
CA ASP A 57 7.58 -9.69 -32.46
C ASP A 57 6.57 -9.65 -31.32
N LEU A 58 5.37 -10.17 -31.56
CA LEU A 58 4.45 -10.49 -30.48
C LEU A 58 4.88 -11.83 -29.89
N HIS A 59 5.46 -11.80 -28.70
CA HIS A 59 5.90 -12.99 -28.01
C HIS A 59 4.68 -13.74 -27.46
N ASN A 60 4.39 -14.91 -28.05
CA ASN A 60 3.31 -15.81 -27.62
C ASN A 60 1.88 -15.20 -27.76
N PRO A 61 0.82 -16.02 -27.66
CA PRO A 61 -0.53 -15.48 -27.46
C PRO A 61 -0.62 -14.67 -26.16
N PRO A 62 -1.48 -13.64 -26.09
CA PRO A 62 -1.70 -12.86 -24.87
C PRO A 62 -2.10 -13.75 -23.69
N LYS A 63 -1.53 -13.50 -22.51
CA LYS A 63 -1.82 -14.25 -21.29
C LYS A 63 -3.04 -13.65 -20.58
N GLN A 64 -4.10 -14.44 -20.42
CA GLN A 64 -5.24 -14.06 -19.59
C GLN A 64 -4.87 -14.20 -18.11
N LEU A 65 -4.99 -13.12 -17.35
CA LEU A 65 -4.82 -13.10 -15.90
C LEU A 65 -6.19 -13.25 -15.22
N HIS A 66 -6.20 -13.85 -14.03
CA HIS A 66 -7.43 -14.19 -13.32
C HIS A 66 -8.16 -12.97 -12.71
N ASN A 67 -7.55 -11.78 -12.73
CA ASN A 67 -8.15 -10.51 -12.32
C ASN A 67 -8.81 -9.75 -13.50
N GLY A 68 -9.12 -10.45 -14.60
CA GLY A 68 -9.78 -9.86 -15.78
C GLY A 68 -8.88 -8.93 -16.61
N THR A 69 -7.57 -9.18 -16.60
CA THR A 69 -6.56 -8.40 -17.33
C THR A 69 -5.85 -9.29 -18.35
N LYS A 70 -5.52 -8.75 -19.53
CA LYS A 70 -4.66 -9.42 -20.50
C LYS A 70 -3.26 -8.85 -20.47
N GLU A 71 -2.27 -9.73 -20.41
CA GLU A 71 -0.85 -9.40 -20.52
C GLU A 71 -0.34 -9.71 -21.92
N TYR A 72 0.31 -8.72 -22.53
CA TYR A 72 0.96 -8.81 -23.82
C TYR A 72 2.46 -8.56 -23.62
N ARG A 73 3.26 -9.26 -24.42
CA ARG A 73 4.70 -9.05 -24.48
C ARG A 73 5.09 -8.86 -25.93
N LEU A 74 5.56 -7.66 -26.26
CA LEU A 74 6.00 -7.31 -27.60
C LEU A 74 7.38 -6.68 -27.54
N GLY A 75 8.27 -7.10 -28.42
CA GLY A 75 9.66 -6.68 -28.35
C GLY A 75 10.39 -6.85 -29.66
N GLY A 76 11.65 -6.47 -29.66
CA GLY A 76 12.51 -6.57 -30.84
C GLY A 76 13.91 -6.06 -30.57
N LYS A 77 14.77 -6.21 -31.58
CA LYS A 77 16.14 -5.69 -31.55
C LYS A 77 16.15 -4.16 -31.64
N ILE A 78 17.06 -3.54 -30.90
CA ILE A 78 17.21 -2.08 -30.87
C ILE A 78 17.99 -1.63 -32.11
N SER A 79 17.41 -0.70 -32.87
CA SER A 79 18.01 -0.18 -34.10
C SER A 79 19.32 0.52 -33.80
N GLY A 80 20.40 0.09 -34.47
CA GLY A 80 21.75 0.62 -34.21
C GLY A 80 22.46 0.00 -33.00
N ALA A 81 21.80 -0.91 -32.28
CA ALA A 81 22.35 -1.73 -31.22
C ALA A 81 21.75 -3.15 -31.27
N GLU A 82 21.91 -3.84 -32.40
CA GLU A 82 21.23 -5.13 -32.71
C GLU A 82 21.61 -6.32 -31.80
N HIS A 83 22.60 -6.12 -30.92
CA HIS A 83 22.98 -7.03 -29.84
C HIS A 83 22.10 -6.86 -28.60
N LEU A 84 21.26 -5.82 -28.55
CA LEU A 84 20.30 -5.57 -27.49
C LEU A 84 18.88 -5.86 -27.99
N GLN A 85 18.08 -6.44 -27.11
CA GLN A 85 16.65 -6.65 -27.30
C GLN A 85 15.87 -5.98 -26.17
N LEU A 86 14.80 -5.28 -26.54
CA LEU A 86 13.85 -4.72 -25.58
C LEU A 86 12.48 -5.35 -25.77
N ASP A 87 11.92 -5.87 -24.67
CA ASP A 87 10.53 -6.28 -24.60
C ASP A 87 9.73 -5.27 -23.78
N TRP A 88 8.60 -4.82 -24.33
CA TRP A 88 7.56 -4.07 -23.63
C TRP A 88 6.47 -5.04 -23.18
N ILE A 89 6.32 -5.15 -21.86
CA ILE A 89 5.32 -6.01 -21.22
C ILE A 89 4.19 -5.10 -20.76
N VAL A 90 2.98 -5.29 -21.28
CA VAL A 90 1.82 -4.43 -21.02
C VAL A 90 0.61 -5.25 -20.57
N ARG A 91 -0.04 -4.77 -19.52
CA ARG A 91 -1.27 -5.30 -18.93
C ARG A 91 -2.41 -4.35 -19.18
N VAL A 92 -3.47 -4.86 -19.80
CA VAL A 92 -4.67 -4.11 -20.20
C VAL A 92 -5.90 -4.78 -19.60
N PRO A 93 -6.67 -4.10 -18.73
CA PRO A 93 -7.94 -4.62 -18.22
C PRO A 93 -8.93 -4.90 -19.35
N ASP A 94 -9.63 -6.03 -19.29
CA ASP A 94 -10.71 -6.37 -20.23
C ASP A 94 -12.00 -5.57 -19.95
N ALA A 95 -12.11 -5.00 -18.75
CA ALA A 95 -13.21 -4.16 -18.31
C ALA A 95 -13.15 -2.75 -18.94
N VAL A 96 -14.20 -1.95 -18.69
CA VAL A 96 -14.21 -0.51 -18.99
C VAL A 96 -13.30 0.19 -17.99
N ASN A 97 -11.98 0.15 -18.22
CA ASN A 97 -10.99 0.84 -17.41
C ASN A 97 -9.90 1.47 -18.32
N PRO A 98 -9.60 2.78 -18.16
CA PRO A 98 -8.66 3.51 -19.00
C PRO A 98 -7.18 3.37 -18.61
N VAL A 99 -6.86 2.58 -17.59
CA VAL A 99 -5.48 2.45 -17.09
C VAL A 99 -4.76 1.28 -17.75
N VAL A 100 -3.51 1.54 -18.16
CA VAL A 100 -2.57 0.52 -18.65
C VAL A 100 -1.41 0.43 -17.68
N ARG A 101 -0.95 -0.79 -17.41
CA ARG A 101 0.23 -1.05 -16.56
C ARG A 101 1.30 -1.72 -17.38
N PHE A 102 2.53 -1.22 -17.38
CA PHE A 102 3.59 -1.75 -18.24
C PHE A 102 4.97 -1.66 -17.62
N CYS A 103 5.90 -2.47 -18.10
CA CYS A 103 7.32 -2.37 -17.80
C CYS A 103 8.14 -2.73 -19.05
N TYR A 104 9.45 -2.47 -18.99
CA TYR A 104 10.39 -2.86 -20.02
C TYR A 104 11.36 -3.91 -19.49
N GLU A 105 11.74 -4.84 -20.36
CA GLU A 105 12.78 -5.82 -20.08
C GLU A 105 13.85 -5.75 -21.17
N LEU A 106 15.06 -5.40 -20.77
CA LEU A 106 16.23 -5.29 -21.64
C LEU A 106 17.09 -6.55 -21.49
N ARG A 107 17.53 -7.09 -22.63
CA ARG A 107 18.42 -8.24 -22.75
C ARG A 107 19.55 -7.91 -23.71
N ALA A 108 20.66 -8.64 -23.58
CA ALA A 108 21.79 -8.52 -24.49
C ALA A 108 22.31 -9.90 -24.93
N ASP A 109 22.69 -10.00 -26.20
CA ASP A 109 23.36 -11.13 -26.81
C ASP A 109 24.88 -10.97 -26.60
N GLY A 110 25.37 -11.27 -25.39
CA GLY A 110 26.79 -11.20 -25.03
C GLY A 110 27.05 -10.67 -23.61
N ASP A 111 28.30 -10.29 -23.34
CA ASP A 111 28.70 -9.67 -22.06
C ASP A 111 28.59 -8.15 -22.17
N TYR A 112 27.44 -7.61 -21.78
CA TYR A 112 27.16 -6.18 -21.72
C TYR A 112 26.85 -5.77 -20.29
N ARG A 113 26.95 -4.48 -20.00
CA ARG A 113 26.68 -3.95 -18.66
C ARG A 113 25.89 -2.65 -18.74
N LEU A 114 24.97 -2.47 -17.79
CA LEU A 114 24.47 -1.13 -17.50
C LEU A 114 25.55 -0.36 -16.76
N THR A 115 25.79 0.89 -17.16
CA THR A 115 26.88 1.70 -16.63
C THR A 115 26.39 3.06 -16.14
N LYS A 116 27.22 3.71 -15.34
CA LYS A 116 27.05 5.07 -14.83
C LYS A 116 28.31 5.90 -15.09
N GLU A 117 28.72 6.06 -16.35
CA GLU A 117 29.95 6.79 -16.71
C GLU A 117 29.94 8.24 -16.21
N THR A 118 28.75 8.86 -16.11
CA THR A 118 28.59 10.22 -15.57
C THR A 118 28.38 10.25 -14.05
N GLY A 119 28.47 9.11 -13.36
CA GLY A 119 28.28 8.97 -11.91
C GLY A 119 26.82 8.88 -11.45
N SER A 120 25.85 8.74 -12.36
CA SER A 120 24.42 8.66 -12.04
C SER A 120 23.69 7.71 -12.99
N ASP A 121 22.52 7.22 -12.58
CA ASP A 121 21.65 6.42 -13.43
C ASP A 121 21.25 7.25 -14.67
N ARG A 122 21.53 6.74 -15.87
CA ARG A 122 21.10 7.36 -17.14
C ARG A 122 19.98 6.59 -17.83
N LEU A 123 19.04 6.14 -16.99
CA LEU A 123 17.78 5.54 -17.41
C LEU A 123 16.68 6.61 -17.48
N ARG A 124 16.07 6.73 -18.65
CA ARG A 124 14.79 7.43 -18.82
C ARG A 124 13.73 6.39 -19.08
N TYR A 125 12.68 6.38 -18.28
CA TYR A 125 11.58 5.41 -18.37
C TYR A 125 10.62 5.76 -19.50
N ALA A 126 10.33 7.04 -19.66
CA ALA A 126 9.45 7.59 -20.67
C ALA A 126 9.62 9.11 -20.74
N ALA A 127 9.08 9.72 -21.78
CA ALA A 127 8.79 11.15 -21.79
C ALA A 127 7.50 11.42 -22.57
N PHE A 128 6.87 12.57 -22.32
CA PHE A 128 5.64 12.98 -23.01
C PHE A 128 5.45 14.49 -22.94
N SER A 129 4.59 15.02 -23.83
CA SER A 129 4.20 16.42 -23.83
C SER A 129 2.89 16.63 -23.06
N LEU A 130 2.82 17.74 -22.32
CA LEU A 130 1.62 18.28 -21.68
C LEU A 130 1.24 19.65 -22.28
N SER A 131 1.77 20.00 -23.47
CA SER A 131 1.56 21.31 -24.10
C SER A 131 0.10 21.62 -24.44
N GLU A 132 -0.71 20.58 -24.67
CA GLU A 132 -2.15 20.68 -24.99
C GLU A 132 -3.05 20.64 -23.74
N LEU A 133 -2.44 20.48 -22.55
CA LEU A 133 -3.15 20.32 -21.28
C LEU A 133 -2.86 21.54 -20.40
N SER A 134 -3.92 22.23 -19.97
CA SER A 134 -3.81 23.50 -19.25
C SER A 134 -3.41 23.33 -17.77
N ARG A 135 -3.66 22.15 -17.19
CA ARG A 135 -3.44 21.85 -15.77
C ARG A 135 -2.53 20.63 -15.61
N ALA A 136 -1.75 20.62 -14.54
CA ALA A 136 -0.95 19.47 -14.12
C ALA A 136 -0.81 19.47 -12.59
N ASN A 137 -0.80 18.28 -11.97
CA ASN A 137 -0.65 18.09 -10.53
C ASN A 137 0.36 16.96 -10.26
N GLU A 138 1.20 17.14 -9.25
CA GLU A 138 1.97 16.08 -8.62
C GLU A 138 1.13 15.49 -7.48
N ILE A 139 1.00 14.17 -7.45
CA ILE A 139 0.32 13.43 -6.38
C ILE A 139 1.37 12.64 -5.60
N ARG A 140 1.52 12.97 -4.31
CA ARG A 140 2.53 12.41 -3.41
C ARG A 140 1.87 11.45 -2.45
N PHE A 141 2.44 10.25 -2.33
CA PHE A 141 1.92 9.21 -1.45
C PHE A 141 2.70 9.05 -0.15
N SER A 142 3.79 9.78 0.04
CA SER A 142 4.79 9.44 1.06
C SER A 142 5.23 10.66 1.88
N GLU A 143 4.31 11.60 2.10
CA GLU A 143 4.55 12.72 3.00
C GLU A 143 4.28 12.29 4.45
N PHE A 144 5.33 12.12 5.24
CA PHE A 144 5.21 11.77 6.65
C PHE A 144 4.81 13.01 7.44
N ILE A 145 3.56 13.03 7.89
CA ILE A 145 3.04 14.13 8.69
C ILE A 145 3.25 13.79 10.15
N GLU A 146 4.31 14.36 10.74
CA GLU A 146 4.65 14.18 12.15
C GLU A 146 3.43 14.35 13.04
N LEU A 147 2.64 15.42 12.85
CA LEU A 147 1.43 15.70 13.64
C LEU A 147 0.44 14.52 13.69
N ALA A 148 0.30 13.80 12.57
CA ALA A 148 -0.56 12.62 12.48
C ALA A 148 0.19 11.32 12.78
N HIS A 149 1.53 11.37 12.85
CA HIS A 149 2.42 10.21 12.93
C HIS A 149 2.05 9.13 11.92
N SER A 150 1.89 9.58 10.67
CA SER A 150 1.40 8.76 9.57
C SER A 150 1.85 9.39 8.26
N PHE A 151 2.04 8.55 7.25
CA PHE A 151 2.07 9.01 5.88
C PHE A 151 0.68 9.50 5.45
N CYS A 152 0.66 10.59 4.69
CA CYS A 152 -0.53 11.18 4.11
C CYS A 152 -0.33 11.44 2.61
N LEU A 153 -1.43 11.39 1.86
CA LEU A 153 -1.45 11.81 0.47
C LEU A 153 -1.52 13.34 0.39
N THR A 154 -0.69 13.94 -0.47
CA THR A 154 -0.78 15.37 -0.80
C THR A 154 -0.83 15.58 -2.31
N GLU A 155 -1.61 16.58 -2.73
CA GLU A 155 -1.71 16.98 -4.13
C GLU A 155 -1.13 18.39 -4.29
N ARG A 156 -0.16 18.53 -5.19
CA ARG A 156 0.52 19.80 -5.46
C ARG A 156 0.28 20.22 -6.91
N GLN A 157 -0.35 21.38 -7.08
CA GLN A 157 -0.53 21.96 -8.41
C GLN A 157 0.79 22.40 -9.04
N LEU A 158 1.04 21.96 -10.27
CA LEU A 158 2.19 22.33 -11.08
C LEU A 158 1.83 23.49 -12.02
N THR A 159 2.17 24.72 -11.61
CA THR A 159 2.01 25.94 -12.42
C THR A 159 3.19 26.18 -13.37
N SER A 160 3.06 27.17 -14.27
CA SER A 160 4.07 27.47 -15.32
C SER A 160 5.47 27.70 -14.75
N ARG A 161 5.59 28.33 -13.58
CA ARG A 161 6.88 28.59 -12.91
C ARG A 161 7.70 27.32 -12.68
N HIS A 162 7.06 26.17 -12.42
CA HIS A 162 7.79 24.93 -12.16
C HIS A 162 8.36 24.36 -13.48
N PHE A 163 7.62 24.49 -14.59
CA PHE A 163 8.09 24.12 -15.93
C PHE A 163 9.18 25.09 -16.43
N GLU A 164 8.98 26.40 -16.26
CA GLU A 164 9.95 27.44 -16.64
C GLU A 164 11.31 27.28 -15.94
N ASN A 165 11.32 26.74 -14.73
CA ASN A 165 12.53 26.48 -13.94
C ASN A 165 13.04 25.03 -14.04
N SER A 166 12.45 24.21 -14.92
CA SER A 166 12.82 22.80 -15.10
C SER A 166 12.86 22.01 -13.79
N GLU A 167 11.85 22.19 -12.93
CA GLU A 167 11.79 21.53 -11.63
C GLU A 167 11.73 20.01 -11.77
N ARG A 168 12.34 19.30 -10.82
CA ARG A 168 12.20 17.86 -10.63
C ARG A 168 11.19 17.62 -9.52
N VAL A 169 10.13 16.89 -9.81
CA VAL A 169 9.10 16.53 -8.83
C VAL A 169 9.07 15.03 -8.64
N MET A 170 8.97 14.60 -7.39
CA MET A 170 9.17 13.19 -7.04
C MET A 170 7.98 12.36 -7.52
N GLY A 171 6.74 12.71 -7.16
CA GLY A 171 5.56 11.90 -7.43
C GLY A 171 5.20 10.95 -6.28
N PRO A 172 4.76 9.70 -6.53
CA PRO A 172 5.08 8.90 -7.71
C PRO A 172 4.09 9.01 -8.88
N MET A 173 3.13 9.93 -8.79
CA MET A 173 2.08 10.09 -9.80
C MET A 173 1.96 11.54 -10.25
N LEU A 174 1.73 11.74 -11.55
CA LEU A 174 1.44 13.02 -12.17
C LEU A 174 0.13 12.92 -12.93
N THR A 175 -0.77 13.87 -12.69
CA THR A 175 -2.00 14.04 -13.48
C THR A 175 -1.92 15.32 -14.29
N ALA A 176 -2.57 15.34 -15.44
CA ALA A 176 -2.69 16.55 -16.26
C ALA A 176 -3.98 16.53 -17.07
N GLY A 177 -4.50 17.70 -17.40
CA GLY A 177 -5.72 17.77 -18.17
C GLY A 177 -6.18 19.17 -18.55
N ASN A 178 -7.23 19.21 -19.37
CA ASN A 178 -7.99 20.40 -19.74
C ASN A 178 -9.49 20.12 -19.54
N ASP A 179 -10.40 20.81 -20.23
CA ASP A 179 -11.85 20.63 -20.04
C ASP A 179 -12.39 19.31 -20.62
N THR A 180 -11.64 18.65 -21.50
CA THR A 180 -12.08 17.45 -22.23
C THR A 180 -11.20 16.24 -22.01
N HIS A 181 -9.89 16.42 -21.83
CA HIS A 181 -8.90 15.35 -21.80
C HIS A 181 -8.18 15.34 -20.46
N GLN A 182 -8.12 14.16 -19.85
CA GLN A 182 -7.36 13.89 -18.63
C GLN A 182 -6.36 12.77 -18.91
N VAL A 183 -5.15 12.92 -18.38
CA VAL A 183 -4.10 11.90 -18.41
C VAL A 183 -3.48 11.72 -17.04
N LEU A 184 -2.95 10.53 -16.81
CA LEU A 184 -2.20 10.18 -15.61
C LEU A 184 -0.98 9.36 -16.03
N PHE A 185 0.14 9.60 -15.37
CA PHE A 185 1.32 8.75 -15.42
C PHE A 185 1.85 8.49 -14.01
N SER A 186 2.21 7.26 -13.70
CA SER A 186 2.80 6.89 -12.41
C SER A 186 3.85 5.80 -12.54
N TYR A 187 4.72 5.71 -11.55
CA TYR A 187 5.69 4.62 -11.39
C TYR A 187 5.48 3.93 -10.03
N GLU A 188 5.86 2.66 -9.90
CA GLU A 188 5.51 1.90 -8.69
C GLU A 188 6.43 2.10 -7.50
N HIS A 189 7.71 2.39 -7.74
CA HIS A 189 8.67 2.57 -6.66
C HIS A 189 8.21 3.61 -5.63
N GLY A 190 8.61 3.43 -4.37
CA GLY A 190 8.21 4.29 -3.25
C GLY A 190 9.36 4.60 -2.30
N SER A 191 9.33 5.81 -1.74
CA SER A 191 10.22 6.28 -0.69
C SER A 191 9.62 7.52 -0.04
N GLN A 192 10.05 7.85 1.17
CA GLN A 192 9.64 9.09 1.83
C GLN A 192 10.18 10.32 1.10
N ILE A 193 9.34 11.32 0.86
CA ILE A 193 9.77 12.62 0.33
C ILE A 193 10.78 13.31 1.29
N PRO A 194 11.91 13.88 0.82
CA PRO A 194 12.31 14.14 -0.57
C PRO A 194 13.27 13.11 -1.20
N ASP A 195 13.37 11.89 -0.66
CA ASP A 195 14.36 10.90 -1.10
C ASP A 195 13.97 10.23 -2.43
N ALA A 196 14.18 10.92 -3.55
CA ALA A 196 13.78 10.44 -4.87
C ALA A 196 14.75 9.39 -5.45
N PHE A 197 14.18 8.27 -5.92
CA PHE A 197 14.86 7.26 -6.74
C PHE A 197 14.50 7.37 -8.23
N ILE A 198 13.30 7.88 -8.49
CA ILE A 198 12.73 8.20 -9.79
C ILE A 198 12.04 9.56 -9.63
N ASP A 199 12.12 10.41 -10.64
CA ASP A 199 11.43 11.70 -10.64
C ASP A 199 10.81 12.04 -12.01
N PHE A 200 9.96 13.06 -12.00
CA PHE A 200 9.46 13.73 -13.19
C PHE A 200 10.26 15.02 -13.39
N LEU A 201 11.10 15.05 -14.43
CA LEU A 201 11.79 16.25 -14.89
C LEU A 201 10.86 17.06 -15.79
N LEU A 202 10.48 18.26 -15.33
CA LEU A 202 9.69 19.21 -16.11
C LEU A 202 10.59 20.05 -17.01
N THR A 203 10.07 20.52 -18.15
CA THR A 203 10.79 21.41 -19.06
C THR A 203 9.94 22.62 -19.49
N PRO A 204 10.56 23.73 -19.95
CA PRO A 204 9.82 24.95 -20.30
C PRO A 204 8.80 24.78 -21.43
N ASP A 205 8.99 23.82 -22.33
CA ASP A 205 8.06 23.46 -23.40
C ASP A 205 6.91 22.54 -22.94
N ARG A 206 6.73 22.38 -21.62
CA ARG A 206 5.76 21.47 -20.99
C ARG A 206 5.95 20.00 -21.36
N LYS A 207 7.18 19.58 -21.71
CA LYS A 207 7.52 18.17 -21.69
C LYS A 207 7.81 17.71 -20.26
N VAL A 208 7.62 16.42 -20.06
CA VAL A 208 7.94 15.71 -18.81
C VAL A 208 8.74 14.48 -19.19
N ALA A 209 9.88 14.27 -18.53
CA ALA A 209 10.67 13.05 -18.63
C ALA A 209 10.67 12.33 -17.29
N ILE A 210 10.42 11.03 -17.30
CA ILE A 210 10.48 10.18 -16.10
C ILE A 210 11.89 9.59 -16.07
N ALA A 211 12.68 10.00 -15.10
CA ALA A 211 14.10 9.71 -15.05
C ALA A 211 14.47 8.96 -13.77
N ALA A 212 15.39 8.02 -13.89
CA ALA A 212 16.11 7.48 -12.76
C ALA A 212 16.95 8.58 -12.08
N VAL A 213 16.96 8.57 -10.75
CA VAL A 213 17.78 9.45 -9.92
C VAL A 213 18.95 8.67 -9.33
N LYS A 214 18.65 7.55 -8.66
CA LYS A 214 19.63 6.66 -8.01
C LYS A 214 19.04 5.26 -7.77
N GLY A 215 19.91 4.27 -7.58
CA GLY A 215 19.56 2.93 -7.10
C GLY A 215 18.86 1.98 -8.09
N ASN A 216 18.43 2.46 -9.27
CA ASN A 216 17.64 1.66 -10.23
C ASN A 216 18.44 0.46 -10.77
N TYR A 217 19.76 0.59 -10.83
CA TYR A 217 20.75 -0.46 -11.01
C TYR A 217 22.06 0.01 -10.34
N TYR A 218 23.00 -0.88 -10.08
CA TYR A 218 24.37 -0.51 -9.68
C TYR A 218 25.27 -0.39 -10.91
N ASP A 219 26.33 0.41 -10.83
CA ASP A 219 27.27 0.56 -11.95
C ASP A 219 27.96 -0.76 -12.30
N GLY A 220 27.98 -1.13 -13.58
CA GLY A 220 28.52 -2.41 -14.05
C GLY A 220 27.57 -3.60 -13.93
N PHE A 221 26.27 -3.38 -13.69
CA PHE A 221 25.24 -4.43 -13.64
C PHE A 221 25.32 -5.32 -14.88
N PRO A 222 25.52 -6.64 -14.73
CA PRO A 222 25.66 -7.55 -15.86
C PRO A 222 24.33 -7.68 -16.61
N LEU A 223 24.38 -7.48 -17.92
CA LEU A 223 23.23 -7.54 -18.82
C LEU A 223 23.46 -8.65 -19.86
N SER A 224 22.61 -9.67 -19.81
CA SER A 224 22.65 -10.79 -20.77
C SER A 224 21.25 -11.38 -20.96
N SER A 225 21.12 -12.38 -21.83
CA SER A 225 19.86 -13.13 -21.98
C SER A 225 19.45 -13.85 -20.69
N ASP A 226 20.39 -14.30 -19.85
CA ASP A 226 20.09 -15.00 -18.59
C ASP A 226 19.88 -14.03 -17.41
N ILE A 227 20.44 -12.82 -17.52
CA ILE A 227 20.34 -11.75 -16.52
C ILE A 227 19.72 -10.51 -17.19
N PRO A 228 18.40 -10.52 -17.46
CA PRO A 228 17.73 -9.35 -18.01
C PRO A 228 17.65 -8.22 -16.99
N PHE A 229 17.71 -6.98 -17.45
CA PHE A 229 17.31 -5.83 -16.65
C PHE A 229 15.83 -5.56 -16.86
N ARG A 230 15.05 -5.50 -15.78
CA ARG A 230 13.64 -5.13 -15.83
C ARG A 230 13.43 -3.81 -15.10
N THR A 231 12.72 -2.89 -15.73
CA THR A 231 12.31 -1.64 -15.08
C THR A 231 11.23 -1.90 -14.04
N VAL A 232 11.03 -0.97 -13.11
CA VAL A 232 9.80 -0.96 -12.33
C VAL A 232 8.58 -0.89 -13.25
N TRP A 233 7.44 -1.34 -12.74
CA TRP A 233 6.17 -1.14 -13.42
C TRP A 233 5.75 0.34 -13.37
N LEU A 234 5.15 0.76 -14.47
CA LEU A 234 4.62 2.09 -14.73
C LEU A 234 3.12 1.96 -15.02
N GLN A 235 2.37 3.03 -14.82
CA GLN A 235 1.00 3.14 -15.29
C GLN A 235 0.82 4.40 -16.11
N ALA A 236 -0.04 4.31 -17.11
CA ALA A 236 -0.58 5.47 -17.80
C ALA A 236 -2.09 5.33 -17.96
N ALA A 237 -2.79 6.44 -17.99
CA ALA A 237 -4.22 6.45 -18.27
C ALA A 237 -4.59 7.65 -19.13
N TYR A 238 -5.63 7.47 -19.94
CA TYR A 238 -6.29 8.54 -20.67
C TYR A 238 -7.79 8.40 -20.49
N MET A 239 -8.46 9.51 -20.19
CA MET A 239 -9.91 9.56 -20.10
C MET A 239 -10.43 10.88 -20.66
N SER A 240 -11.53 10.82 -21.41
CA SER A 240 -12.32 12.01 -21.71
C SER A 240 -13.25 12.32 -20.55
N GLY A 241 -13.42 13.59 -20.22
CA GLY A 241 -14.24 14.04 -19.08
C GLY A 241 -13.41 14.76 -18.01
N SER A 242 -13.73 14.50 -16.75
CA SER A 242 -13.20 15.21 -15.57
C SER A 242 -12.09 14.45 -14.84
N GLU A 243 -11.25 15.19 -14.10
CA GLU A 243 -10.23 14.60 -13.23
C GLU A 243 -10.85 13.72 -12.12
N GLU A 244 -12.05 14.06 -11.66
CA GLU A 244 -12.83 13.24 -10.72
C GLU A 244 -13.07 11.85 -11.31
N GLU A 245 -13.59 11.76 -12.53
CA GLU A 245 -13.84 10.48 -13.22
C GLU A 245 -12.56 9.68 -13.44
N LEU A 246 -11.46 10.35 -13.80
CA LEU A 246 -10.14 9.72 -13.91
C LEU A 246 -9.67 9.14 -12.57
N SER A 247 -9.89 9.85 -11.46
CA SER A 247 -9.53 9.38 -10.12
C SER A 247 -10.36 8.15 -9.70
N VAL A 248 -11.66 8.14 -9.99
CA VAL A 248 -12.53 6.97 -9.77
C VAL A 248 -12.05 5.78 -10.60
N ALA A 249 -11.70 6.00 -11.86
CA ALA A 249 -11.20 4.96 -12.76
C ALA A 249 -9.85 4.38 -12.30
N TYR A 250 -8.94 5.22 -11.83
CA TYR A 250 -7.65 4.81 -11.28
C TYR A 250 -7.81 4.05 -9.96
N ARG A 251 -8.65 4.55 -9.05
CA ARG A 251 -9.00 3.86 -7.81
C ARG A 251 -9.57 2.47 -8.06
N ASN A 252 -10.48 2.34 -9.05
CA ASN A 252 -11.04 1.07 -9.48
C ASN A 252 -9.97 0.12 -10.05
N PHE A 253 -9.02 0.64 -10.82
CA PHE A 253 -7.88 -0.13 -11.33
C PHE A 253 -7.04 -0.68 -10.17
N ILE A 254 -6.71 0.15 -9.18
CA ILE A 254 -5.95 -0.29 -7.98
C ILE A 254 -6.69 -1.40 -7.23
N LEU A 255 -8.02 -1.29 -7.08
CA LEU A 255 -8.82 -2.29 -6.38
C LEU A 255 -8.87 -3.63 -7.12
N ASN A 256 -9.08 -3.61 -8.44
CA ASN A 256 -9.53 -4.78 -9.19
C ASN A 256 -8.51 -5.37 -10.16
N HIS A 257 -7.55 -4.58 -10.64
CA HIS A 257 -6.70 -4.94 -11.78
C HIS A 257 -5.20 -4.80 -11.53
N PHE A 258 -4.81 -4.06 -10.49
CA PHE A 258 -3.41 -3.79 -10.18
C PHE A 258 -2.66 -5.02 -9.64
N THR A 259 -3.29 -5.76 -8.73
CA THR A 259 -2.71 -6.96 -8.11
C THR A 259 -3.24 -8.25 -8.73
N LEU A 260 -2.47 -9.34 -8.56
CA LEU A 260 -2.95 -10.71 -8.71
C LEU A 260 -3.30 -11.35 -7.35
N ASN A 261 -2.93 -10.75 -6.22
CA ASN A 261 -3.17 -11.31 -4.90
C ASN A 261 -4.44 -10.68 -4.29
N THR A 262 -5.61 -11.00 -4.84
CA THR A 262 -6.85 -10.25 -4.57
C THR A 262 -7.39 -10.37 -3.15
N GLU A 263 -6.89 -11.29 -2.34
CA GLU A 263 -7.42 -11.55 -0.99
C GLU A 263 -7.31 -10.31 -0.07
N SER A 264 -6.22 -9.55 -0.16
CA SER A 264 -6.05 -8.36 0.68
C SER A 264 -7.01 -7.21 0.33
N ARG A 265 -7.78 -7.32 -0.77
CA ARG A 265 -8.70 -6.28 -1.25
C ARG A 265 -10.10 -6.45 -0.66
N LYS A 266 -10.32 -7.55 0.07
CA LYS A 266 -11.58 -7.82 0.77
C LYS A 266 -11.67 -7.01 2.07
N PRO A 267 -12.87 -6.51 2.43
CA PRO A 267 -13.09 -5.65 3.60
C PRO A 267 -13.25 -6.47 4.89
N TYR A 268 -12.27 -7.32 5.20
CA TYR A 268 -12.22 -8.03 6.49
C TYR A 268 -12.11 -7.06 7.65
N ILE A 269 -12.61 -7.45 8.82
CA ILE A 269 -12.35 -6.77 10.10
C ILE A 269 -11.17 -7.45 10.79
N PHE A 270 -10.12 -6.68 11.07
CA PHE A 270 -8.88 -7.17 11.67
C PHE A 270 -8.84 -6.81 13.15
N TYR A 271 -8.40 -7.74 13.98
CA TYR A 271 -7.97 -7.47 15.35
C TYR A 271 -6.52 -7.87 15.54
N ASN A 272 -5.77 -7.05 16.27
CA ASN A 272 -4.38 -7.35 16.60
C ASN A 272 -4.09 -7.10 18.10
N THR A 273 -3.36 -8.03 18.73
CA THR A 273 -3.15 -8.07 20.19
C THR A 273 -2.15 -7.05 20.73
N TRP A 274 -1.42 -6.33 19.86
CA TRP A 274 -0.28 -5.49 20.27
C TRP A 274 -0.67 -4.41 21.29
N ASN A 275 -1.79 -3.73 21.07
CA ASN A 275 -2.21 -2.64 21.96
C ASN A 275 -2.43 -3.10 23.40
N TYR A 276 -2.91 -4.33 23.61
CA TYR A 276 -3.02 -4.91 24.95
C TYR A 276 -1.63 -5.13 25.58
N GLN A 277 -0.67 -5.66 24.83
CA GLN A 277 0.70 -5.86 25.30
C GLN A 277 1.38 -4.53 25.68
N GLU A 278 1.11 -3.47 24.93
CA GLU A 278 1.59 -2.13 25.27
C GLU A 278 0.90 -1.54 26.50
N ARG A 279 -0.42 -1.71 26.65
CA ARG A 279 -1.14 -1.31 27.87
C ARG A 279 -0.55 -2.03 29.09
N ASN A 280 -0.26 -3.32 28.96
CA ASN A 280 0.40 -4.08 30.02
C ASN A 280 1.73 -3.47 30.44
N ARG A 281 2.58 -3.12 29.48
CA ARG A 281 3.86 -2.47 29.74
C ARG A 281 3.67 -1.09 30.40
N ASN A 282 2.83 -0.25 29.82
CA ASN A 282 2.80 1.19 30.15
C ASN A 282 1.86 1.54 31.31
N TRP A 283 0.83 0.74 31.57
CA TRP A 283 -0.14 0.97 32.65
C TRP A 283 0.12 0.11 33.88
N TYR A 284 0.61 -1.11 33.69
CA TYR A 284 0.76 -2.09 34.77
C TYR A 284 2.23 -2.40 35.11
N ASP A 285 3.19 -1.75 34.44
CA ASP A 285 4.64 -1.96 34.61
C ASP A 285 5.05 -3.45 34.46
N LYS A 286 4.31 -4.16 33.59
CA LYS A 286 4.58 -5.56 33.27
C LYS A 286 5.55 -5.68 32.10
N LYS A 287 5.98 -6.92 31.82
CA LYS A 287 6.67 -7.25 30.56
C LYS A 287 5.68 -7.32 29.39
N TYR A 288 6.13 -6.97 28.19
CA TYR A 288 5.28 -7.02 26.98
C TYR A 288 4.69 -8.41 26.73
N LEU A 289 5.49 -9.46 26.99
CA LEU A 289 5.08 -10.84 26.72
C LEU A 289 4.51 -11.56 27.94
N GLU A 290 4.30 -10.87 29.08
CA GLU A 290 3.88 -11.51 30.34
C GLU A 290 2.56 -12.28 30.20
N ASP A 291 1.57 -11.64 29.59
CA ASP A 291 0.23 -12.22 29.38
C ASP A 291 0.08 -12.87 27.98
N MET A 292 1.16 -12.97 27.18
CA MET A 292 1.14 -13.65 25.89
C MET A 292 1.17 -15.17 26.10
N ASN A 293 -0.01 -15.78 26.23
CA ASN A 293 -0.16 -17.21 26.45
C ASN A 293 -1.49 -17.75 25.90
N LEU A 294 -1.60 -19.08 25.83
CA LEU A 294 -2.78 -19.76 25.32
C LEU A 294 -4.08 -19.33 26.01
N GLU A 295 -4.11 -19.26 27.35
CA GLU A 295 -5.34 -18.92 28.09
C GLU A 295 -5.85 -17.52 27.73
N ARG A 296 -4.94 -16.54 27.69
CA ARG A 296 -5.26 -15.17 27.27
C ARG A 296 -5.79 -15.14 25.85
N MET A 297 -5.11 -15.79 24.90
CA MET A 297 -5.54 -15.82 23.49
C MET A 297 -6.93 -16.44 23.33
N LEU A 298 -7.26 -17.51 24.05
CA LEU A 298 -8.59 -18.12 23.97
C LEU A 298 -9.70 -17.19 24.45
N LYS A 299 -9.44 -16.33 25.45
CA LYS A 299 -10.39 -15.31 25.94
C LYS A 299 -10.56 -14.17 24.94
N GLU A 300 -9.47 -13.71 24.35
CA GLU A 300 -9.47 -12.68 23.30
C GLU A 300 -10.27 -13.15 22.07
N ILE A 301 -10.10 -14.42 21.69
CA ILE A 301 -10.82 -15.03 20.56
C ILE A 301 -12.33 -15.10 20.83
N ASP A 302 -12.77 -15.40 22.06
CA ASP A 302 -14.20 -15.37 22.42
C ASP A 302 -14.78 -13.96 22.26
N ALA A 303 -14.10 -12.95 22.78
CA ALA A 303 -14.53 -11.57 22.65
C ALA A 303 -14.54 -11.12 21.17
N ALA A 304 -13.51 -11.50 20.41
CA ALA A 304 -13.41 -11.20 18.99
C ALA A 304 -14.56 -11.81 18.17
N HIS A 305 -14.98 -13.04 18.51
CA HIS A 305 -16.13 -13.70 17.90
C HIS A 305 -17.43 -12.94 18.16
N ILE A 306 -17.68 -12.52 19.42
CA ILE A 306 -18.87 -11.75 19.78
C ILE A 306 -18.93 -10.44 18.99
N MET A 307 -17.79 -9.79 18.79
CA MET A 307 -17.66 -8.55 18.01
C MET A 307 -17.73 -8.76 16.49
N GLY A 308 -17.71 -10.00 15.98
CA GLY A 308 -17.75 -10.27 14.55
C GLY A 308 -16.45 -9.91 13.80
N ILE A 309 -15.29 -10.06 14.45
CA ILE A 309 -13.98 -9.95 13.80
C ILE A 309 -13.77 -11.09 12.78
N ASP A 310 -13.04 -10.84 11.69
CA ASP A 310 -12.76 -11.84 10.64
C ASP A 310 -11.32 -12.38 10.72
N VAL A 311 -10.37 -11.54 11.13
CA VAL A 311 -8.94 -11.90 11.19
C VAL A 311 -8.40 -11.58 12.58
N PHE A 312 -7.97 -12.62 13.29
CA PHE A 312 -7.38 -12.51 14.62
C PHE A 312 -5.86 -12.64 14.53
N VAL A 313 -5.15 -11.54 14.83
CA VAL A 313 -3.70 -11.45 14.69
C VAL A 313 -3.04 -11.52 16.05
N ILE A 314 -2.25 -12.57 16.27
CA ILE A 314 -1.35 -12.67 17.43
C ILE A 314 -0.07 -11.92 17.07
N ASP A 315 0.15 -10.80 17.78
CA ASP A 315 1.36 -9.99 17.58
C ASP A 315 2.59 -10.64 18.25
N THR A 316 3.68 -9.91 18.43
CA THR A 316 4.98 -10.45 18.85
C THR A 316 4.88 -11.32 20.12
N GLY A 317 5.63 -12.42 20.12
CA GLY A 317 5.70 -13.39 21.22
C GLY A 317 5.08 -14.75 20.91
N TRP A 318 4.36 -14.96 19.81
CA TRP A 318 3.85 -16.31 19.48
C TRP A 318 4.95 -17.34 19.18
N TYR A 319 6.12 -16.88 18.74
CA TYR A 319 7.27 -17.67 18.32
C TYR A 319 8.30 -17.87 19.44
N GLU A 320 9.12 -18.92 19.37
CA GLU A 320 10.24 -19.17 20.29
C GLU A 320 11.45 -18.29 19.94
N LYS A 321 11.80 -18.20 18.65
CA LYS A 321 12.96 -17.46 18.13
C LYS A 321 12.63 -16.83 16.78
N THR A 322 13.15 -15.64 16.55
CA THR A 322 13.12 -14.97 15.23
C THR A 322 13.93 -15.77 14.21
N GLY A 323 13.58 -15.65 12.93
CA GLY A 323 14.22 -16.38 11.83
C GLY A 323 13.67 -17.80 11.62
N ASP A 324 13.60 -18.62 12.66
CA ASP A 324 13.06 -20.00 12.59
C ASP A 324 11.53 -20.05 12.80
N TRP A 325 10.97 -19.02 13.45
CA TRP A 325 9.54 -18.76 13.65
C TRP A 325 8.71 -19.96 14.16
N GLN A 326 9.34 -20.89 14.89
CA GLN A 326 8.64 -21.99 15.53
C GLN A 326 7.78 -21.48 16.67
N VAL A 327 6.56 -22.00 16.84
CA VAL A 327 5.68 -21.61 17.95
C VAL A 327 6.34 -21.88 19.30
N SER A 328 6.30 -20.91 20.22
CA SER A 328 6.81 -21.10 21.58
C SER A 328 5.95 -22.08 22.36
N ARG A 329 6.49 -23.27 22.65
CA ARG A 329 5.82 -24.32 23.45
C ARG A 329 5.63 -23.92 24.90
N LYS A 330 6.37 -22.93 25.40
CA LYS A 330 6.18 -22.37 26.73
C LYS A 330 4.87 -21.59 26.84
N ARG A 331 4.55 -20.78 25.81
CA ARG A 331 3.34 -19.95 25.76
C ARG A 331 2.14 -20.68 25.16
N PHE A 332 2.41 -21.57 24.20
CA PHE A 332 1.43 -22.38 23.49
C PHE A 332 1.85 -23.86 23.49
N PRO A 333 1.57 -24.61 24.57
CA PRO A 333 2.05 -26.00 24.73
C PRO A 333 1.71 -26.94 23.57
N ASP A 334 0.54 -26.74 22.95
CA ASP A 334 0.06 -27.55 21.84
C ASP A 334 0.49 -27.05 20.45
N GLY A 335 1.17 -25.90 20.37
CA GLY A 335 1.66 -25.33 19.11
C GLY A 335 0.56 -24.62 18.32
N LEU A 336 -0.25 -23.79 18.99
CA LEU A 336 -1.41 -23.07 18.44
C LEU A 336 -2.59 -23.95 18.00
N LYS A 337 -2.60 -25.25 18.29
CA LYS A 337 -3.69 -26.14 17.86
C LYS A 337 -5.05 -25.71 18.40
N GLN A 338 -5.15 -25.42 19.70
CA GLN A 338 -6.39 -24.93 20.31
C GLN A 338 -6.80 -23.56 19.78
N VAL A 339 -5.83 -22.65 19.58
CA VAL A 339 -6.07 -21.34 18.95
C VAL A 339 -6.68 -21.53 17.57
N LYS A 340 -6.03 -22.31 16.71
CA LYS A 340 -6.48 -22.54 15.34
C LYS A 340 -7.84 -23.21 15.29
N LEU A 341 -8.06 -24.25 16.10
CA LEU A 341 -9.35 -24.94 16.19
C LEU A 341 -10.48 -23.98 16.55
N LYS A 342 -10.24 -23.10 17.53
CA LYS A 342 -11.25 -22.14 17.99
C LYS A 342 -11.53 -21.04 16.96
N LEU A 343 -10.49 -20.54 16.30
CA LEU A 343 -10.66 -19.62 15.17
C LEU A 343 -11.48 -20.26 14.04
N ASP A 344 -11.20 -21.52 13.71
CA ASP A 344 -11.94 -22.26 12.68
C ASP A 344 -13.41 -22.49 13.06
N GLU A 345 -13.70 -22.82 14.33
CA GLU A 345 -15.07 -22.94 14.85
C GLU A 345 -15.86 -21.64 14.66
N TYR A 346 -15.20 -20.50 14.80
CA TYR A 346 -15.79 -19.17 14.63
C TYR A 346 -15.67 -18.58 13.22
N GLY A 347 -15.06 -19.31 12.28
CA GLY A 347 -14.84 -18.84 10.90
C GLY A 347 -13.84 -17.68 10.79
N MET A 348 -12.97 -17.49 11.79
CA MET A 348 -11.94 -16.46 11.79
C MET A 348 -10.61 -16.98 11.23
N LYS A 349 -9.86 -16.10 10.57
CA LYS A 349 -8.51 -16.38 10.06
C LYS A 349 -7.47 -16.15 11.15
N LEU A 350 -6.43 -17.00 11.17
CA LEU A 350 -5.24 -16.79 12.00
C LEU A 350 -4.26 -15.84 11.30
N GLY A 351 -3.87 -14.78 12.01
CA GLY A 351 -2.79 -13.88 11.64
C GLY A 351 -1.64 -13.93 12.63
N LEU A 352 -0.41 -13.72 12.15
CA LEU A 352 0.81 -13.70 12.97
C LEU A 352 1.71 -12.52 12.58
N TRP A 353 2.41 -11.95 13.58
CA TRP A 353 3.43 -10.92 13.39
C TRP A 353 4.80 -11.51 13.04
N PHE A 354 5.54 -10.80 12.19
CA PHE A 354 6.90 -11.11 11.77
C PHE A 354 7.72 -9.82 11.63
N ASN A 355 9.01 -9.90 11.93
CA ASN A 355 9.99 -8.97 11.37
C ASN A 355 10.82 -9.74 10.35
N PRO A 356 10.65 -9.48 9.04
CA PRO A 356 11.26 -10.31 8.00
C PRO A 356 12.78 -10.17 7.96
N THR A 357 13.36 -9.18 8.64
CA THR A 357 14.79 -8.88 8.56
C THR A 357 15.60 -9.46 9.71
N VAL A 358 15.01 -10.14 10.70
CA VAL A 358 15.75 -10.56 11.90
C VAL A 358 15.73 -12.06 12.12
N ALA A 359 16.86 -12.59 12.59
CA ALA A 359 17.02 -13.98 13.00
C ALA A 359 17.85 -14.08 14.28
N SER A 360 17.45 -14.96 15.20
CA SER A 360 18.13 -15.07 16.51
C SER A 360 19.53 -15.66 16.36
N ILE A 361 20.44 -15.31 17.28
CA ILE A 361 21.84 -15.77 17.23
C ILE A 361 21.99 -17.30 17.23
N SER A 362 21.02 -18.01 17.80
CA SER A 362 20.98 -19.47 17.84
C SER A 362 20.03 -20.12 16.82
N SER A 363 19.46 -19.33 15.90
CA SER A 363 18.53 -19.83 14.88
C SER A 363 19.25 -20.61 13.77
N SER A 364 18.56 -21.61 13.22
CA SER A 364 19.04 -22.33 12.03
C SER A 364 19.05 -21.42 10.80
N MET A 365 18.08 -20.50 10.73
CA MET A 365 18.00 -19.47 9.70
C MET A 365 19.29 -18.64 9.64
N LEU A 366 19.76 -18.09 10.76
CA LEU A 366 21.00 -17.34 10.79
C LEU A 366 22.21 -18.23 10.50
N ASN A 367 22.29 -19.42 11.11
CA ASN A 367 23.42 -20.33 10.92
C ASN A 367 23.65 -20.66 9.44
N ASN A 368 22.57 -20.83 8.68
CA ASN A 368 22.60 -21.16 7.25
C ASN A 368 22.73 -19.94 6.33
N HIS A 369 22.66 -18.71 6.86
CA HIS A 369 22.66 -17.45 6.09
C HIS A 369 23.58 -16.37 6.68
N GLN A 370 24.72 -16.77 7.27
CA GLN A 370 25.70 -15.82 7.84
C GLN A 370 26.35 -14.90 6.78
N ASP A 371 26.33 -15.33 5.53
CA ASP A 371 26.71 -14.58 4.33
C ASP A 371 25.68 -13.53 3.94
N CYS A 372 24.47 -13.55 4.52
CA CYS A 372 23.40 -12.59 4.27
C CYS A 372 23.22 -11.58 5.41
N ILE A 373 24.10 -11.57 6.41
CA ILE A 373 24.06 -10.59 7.51
C ILE A 373 24.20 -9.19 6.93
N LEU A 374 23.23 -8.34 7.22
CA LEU A 374 23.25 -6.94 6.82
C LEU A 374 24.51 -6.27 7.37
N SER A 375 25.22 -5.55 6.51
CA SER A 375 26.44 -4.84 6.87
C SER A 375 26.42 -3.41 6.36
N TRP A 376 27.04 -2.53 7.13
CA TRP A 376 27.22 -1.12 6.81
C TRP A 376 28.69 -0.75 6.95
N ASN A 377 29.30 -0.30 5.85
CA ASN A 377 30.73 0.05 5.78
C ASN A 377 31.67 -1.08 6.21
N GLY A 378 31.27 -2.33 5.92
CA GLY A 378 32.02 -3.54 6.31
C GLY A 378 31.78 -4.00 7.74
N GLU A 379 31.01 -3.25 8.53
CA GLU A 379 30.61 -3.65 9.89
C GLU A 379 29.29 -4.41 9.81
N LYS A 380 29.30 -5.67 10.25
CA LYS A 380 28.08 -6.50 10.32
C LYS A 380 27.15 -5.98 11.42
N SER A 381 25.84 -6.10 11.18
CA SER A 381 24.81 -5.89 12.20
C SER A 381 25.16 -6.68 13.48
N GLN A 382 25.04 -6.00 14.62
CA GLN A 382 25.35 -6.58 15.93
C GLN A 382 24.10 -7.21 16.55
N PRO A 383 24.25 -8.24 17.39
CA PRO A 383 23.13 -8.81 18.13
C PRO A 383 22.39 -7.75 18.96
N GLN A 384 21.06 -7.74 18.87
CA GLN A 384 20.19 -6.87 19.66
C GLN A 384 18.97 -7.65 20.16
N SER A 385 18.51 -7.33 21.37
CA SER A 385 17.29 -7.91 21.92
C SER A 385 16.07 -7.46 21.12
N ILE A 386 15.29 -8.41 20.60
CA ILE A 386 14.02 -8.15 19.92
C ILE A 386 12.87 -8.64 20.81
N TRP A 387 12.00 -7.73 21.24
CA TRP A 387 10.74 -8.01 21.97
C TRP A 387 10.85 -9.00 23.13
N GLU A 388 11.80 -8.80 24.06
CA GLU A 388 12.00 -9.68 25.23
C GLU A 388 12.25 -11.16 24.89
N THR A 389 12.65 -11.43 23.64
CA THR A 389 13.14 -12.74 23.20
C THR A 389 14.67 -12.75 23.17
N GLU A 390 15.27 -13.74 22.51
CA GLU A 390 16.72 -13.83 22.35
C GLU A 390 17.28 -12.69 21.48
N GLU A 391 18.55 -12.36 21.68
CA GLU A 391 19.27 -11.46 20.78
C GLU A 391 19.23 -11.97 19.33
N SER A 392 19.02 -11.04 18.40
CA SER A 392 18.86 -11.28 16.98
C SER A 392 19.78 -10.40 16.15
N ILE A 393 20.10 -10.87 14.95
CA ILE A 393 20.90 -10.16 13.95
C ILE A 393 20.02 -9.83 12.75
N THR A 394 20.27 -8.68 12.13
CA THR A 394 19.59 -8.26 10.91
C THR A 394 20.20 -8.93 9.66
N LEU A 395 19.36 -9.48 8.80
CA LEU A 395 19.66 -10.10 7.52
C LEU A 395 19.17 -9.22 6.36
N CYS A 396 19.91 -9.23 5.25
CA CYS A 396 19.61 -8.42 4.07
C CYS A 396 18.54 -9.09 3.21
N LEU A 397 17.41 -8.39 2.96
CA LEU A 397 16.35 -8.87 2.06
C LEU A 397 16.75 -8.85 0.58
N VAL A 398 17.79 -8.11 0.20
CA VAL A 398 18.32 -8.11 -1.17
C VAL A 398 19.49 -9.10 -1.25
N SER A 399 19.15 -10.36 -0.95
CA SER A 399 20.02 -11.52 -0.98
C SER A 399 19.18 -12.80 -1.03
N ARG A 400 19.82 -13.97 -1.18
CA ARG A 400 19.17 -15.29 -1.11
C ARG A 400 18.35 -15.55 0.17
N TYR A 401 18.54 -14.76 1.23
CA TYR A 401 17.73 -14.85 2.44
C TYR A 401 16.23 -14.58 2.20
N ALA A 402 15.87 -13.70 1.25
CA ALA A 402 14.48 -13.43 0.92
C ALA A 402 13.70 -14.70 0.54
N ASP A 403 14.32 -15.57 -0.26
CA ASP A 403 13.71 -16.84 -0.65
C ASP A 403 13.51 -17.79 0.53
N ALA A 404 14.49 -17.86 1.43
CA ALA A 404 14.43 -18.68 2.63
C ALA A 404 13.33 -18.18 3.59
N PHE A 405 13.19 -16.87 3.75
CA PHE A 405 12.10 -16.29 4.53
C PHE A 405 10.73 -16.60 3.91
N ALA A 406 10.59 -16.50 2.58
CA ALA A 406 9.35 -16.89 1.90
C ALA A 406 9.00 -18.37 2.12
N ASP A 407 9.99 -19.26 2.04
CA ASP A 407 9.79 -20.70 2.29
C ASP A 407 9.38 -20.98 3.74
N GLU A 408 9.90 -20.19 4.68
CA GLU A 408 9.54 -20.24 6.09
C GLU A 408 8.08 -19.79 6.33
N LEU A 409 7.60 -18.75 5.65
CA LEU A 409 6.18 -18.38 5.67
C LEU A 409 5.30 -19.50 5.11
N ILE A 410 5.71 -20.10 3.99
CA ILE A 410 4.97 -21.22 3.36
C ILE A 410 4.94 -22.46 4.28
N ARG A 411 6.01 -22.72 5.03
CA ARG A 411 6.06 -23.77 6.05
C ARG A 411 5.01 -23.51 7.12
N LEU A 412 4.91 -22.28 7.63
CA LEU A 412 3.93 -21.92 8.66
C LEU A 412 2.48 -21.99 8.16
N VAL A 413 2.20 -21.64 6.91
CA VAL A 413 0.88 -21.90 6.30
C VAL A 413 0.50 -23.37 6.47
N ARG A 414 1.43 -24.29 6.18
CA ARG A 414 1.17 -25.74 6.24
C ARG A 414 1.07 -26.26 7.67
N GLU A 415 1.88 -25.74 8.59
CA GLU A 415 1.98 -26.26 9.94
C GLU A 415 0.96 -25.70 10.92
N VAL A 416 0.66 -24.40 10.84
CA VAL A 416 -0.24 -23.71 11.78
C VAL A 416 -1.48 -23.11 11.10
N GLY A 417 -1.55 -23.10 9.77
CA GLY A 417 -2.70 -22.59 9.03
C GLY A 417 -2.86 -21.06 9.13
N VAL A 418 -1.75 -20.34 9.28
CA VAL A 418 -1.73 -18.87 9.22
C VAL A 418 -2.01 -18.41 7.79
N THR A 419 -2.86 -17.39 7.64
CA THR A 419 -3.18 -16.79 6.34
C THR A 419 -3.05 -15.26 6.35
N TYR A 420 -2.66 -14.66 7.48
CA TYR A 420 -2.37 -13.23 7.57
C TYR A 420 -1.00 -13.00 8.20
N PHE A 421 -0.20 -12.12 7.60
CA PHE A 421 1.19 -11.90 7.95
C PHE A 421 1.46 -10.41 8.13
N LYS A 422 1.57 -9.95 9.38
CA LYS A 422 1.97 -8.58 9.71
C LYS A 422 3.48 -8.47 9.69
N TRP A 423 4.02 -7.65 8.79
CA TRP A 423 5.45 -7.40 8.69
C TRP A 423 5.83 -6.05 9.29
N ASP A 424 6.84 -6.06 10.14
CA ASP A 424 7.23 -4.91 10.95
C ASP A 424 8.77 -4.71 10.92
N GLY A 425 9.21 -3.52 11.30
CA GLY A 425 10.62 -3.21 11.55
C GLY A 425 11.49 -3.10 10.30
N ILE A 426 10.91 -2.87 9.12
CA ILE A 426 11.65 -2.82 7.85
C ILE A 426 11.99 -1.37 7.47
N GLY A 427 13.24 -0.94 7.62
CA GLY A 427 13.69 0.38 7.15
C GLY A 427 14.11 0.33 5.68
N GLN A 428 13.96 1.42 4.93
CA GLN A 428 14.31 1.43 3.50
C GLN A 428 15.83 1.27 3.24
N TYR A 429 16.67 1.73 4.17
CA TYR A 429 18.12 1.59 4.09
C TYR A 429 18.66 0.65 5.18
N GLY A 430 19.92 0.26 5.06
CA GLY A 430 20.63 -0.44 6.12
C GLY A 430 21.78 -1.33 5.63
N CYS A 431 21.83 -1.66 4.33
CA CYS A 431 22.86 -2.56 3.81
C CYS A 431 23.67 -1.89 2.69
N ASN A 432 24.99 -2.02 2.74
CA ASN A 432 25.89 -1.71 1.63
C ASN A 432 27.00 -2.76 1.44
N ASP A 433 26.77 -4.00 1.88
CA ASP A 433 27.68 -5.13 1.67
C ASP A 433 27.95 -5.38 0.17
N PRO A 434 29.21 -5.54 -0.26
CA PRO A 434 29.55 -5.82 -1.66
C PRO A 434 29.35 -7.28 -2.10
N ASN A 435 28.94 -8.18 -1.19
CA ASN A 435 28.73 -9.60 -1.48
C ASN A 435 27.25 -9.98 -1.58
N HIS A 436 26.35 -8.99 -1.50
CA HIS A 436 24.90 -9.17 -1.63
C HIS A 436 24.41 -8.77 -3.02
N GLU A 437 23.11 -8.87 -3.31
CA GLU A 437 22.53 -8.70 -4.65
C GLU A 437 22.29 -7.22 -5.03
N HIS A 438 23.01 -6.30 -4.41
CA HIS A 438 22.84 -4.85 -4.58
C HIS A 438 24.15 -4.11 -4.86
N GLY A 439 25.05 -4.76 -5.60
CA GLY A 439 26.31 -4.20 -6.08
C GLY A 439 27.53 -4.98 -5.59
N THR A 440 28.71 -4.53 -6.01
CA THR A 440 29.98 -5.23 -5.80
C THR A 440 31.01 -4.34 -5.12
N ILE A 441 32.21 -4.87 -4.85
CA ILE A 441 33.30 -4.11 -4.24
C ILE A 441 33.82 -2.96 -5.12
N SER A 442 33.61 -3.01 -6.44
CA SER A 442 33.96 -1.90 -7.33
C SER A 442 33.00 -0.72 -7.22
N ASN A 443 31.80 -0.95 -6.68
CA ASN A 443 30.80 0.09 -6.46
C ASN A 443 31.11 0.88 -5.18
N SER A 444 30.82 2.17 -5.20
CA SER A 444 30.89 3.00 -4.00
C SER A 444 29.95 2.47 -2.90
N LEU A 445 30.22 2.82 -1.64
CA LEU A 445 29.35 2.46 -0.52
C LEU A 445 27.93 3.04 -0.71
N GLN A 446 27.84 4.25 -1.27
CA GLN A 446 26.57 4.92 -1.53
C GLN A 446 25.77 4.23 -2.65
N ASP A 447 26.43 3.86 -3.76
CA ASP A 447 25.79 3.16 -4.89
C ASP A 447 25.17 1.83 -4.44
N ARG A 448 25.87 1.09 -3.57
CA ARG A 448 25.35 -0.14 -2.94
C ARG A 448 24.17 0.12 -2.01
N ALA A 449 24.23 1.17 -1.20
CA ALA A 449 23.16 1.54 -0.28
C ALA A 449 21.89 1.96 -1.04
N ASP A 450 22.02 2.78 -2.08
CA ASP A 450 20.89 3.20 -2.92
C ASP A 450 20.33 2.01 -3.72
N SER A 451 21.18 1.12 -4.23
CA SER A 451 20.70 -0.09 -4.91
C SER A 451 19.95 -1.04 -3.95
N TYR A 452 20.43 -1.20 -2.72
CA TYR A 452 19.70 -1.95 -1.68
C TYR A 452 18.32 -1.33 -1.43
N ALA A 453 18.28 -0.03 -1.20
CA ALA A 453 17.06 0.69 -0.86
C ALA A 453 16.02 0.67 -1.98
N PHE A 454 16.47 0.66 -3.23
CA PHE A 454 15.59 0.48 -4.39
C PHE A 454 15.04 -0.95 -4.48
N GLN A 455 15.93 -1.95 -4.39
CA GLN A 455 15.59 -3.35 -4.59
C GLN A 455 14.84 -3.98 -3.41
N GLN A 456 14.94 -3.41 -2.21
CA GLN A 456 14.30 -3.98 -1.02
C GLN A 456 12.78 -4.13 -1.18
N VAL A 457 12.10 -3.09 -1.69
CA VAL A 457 10.65 -3.14 -1.86
C VAL A 457 10.25 -4.18 -2.91
N GLU A 458 11.08 -4.37 -3.94
CA GLU A 458 10.87 -5.42 -4.94
C GLU A 458 11.10 -6.82 -4.36
N ALA A 459 12.11 -6.99 -3.50
CA ALA A 459 12.35 -8.24 -2.79
C ALA A 459 11.15 -8.60 -1.89
N MET A 460 10.59 -7.63 -1.18
CA MET A 460 9.37 -7.80 -0.40
C MET A 460 8.19 -8.25 -1.26
N VAL A 461 7.96 -7.60 -2.42
CA VAL A 461 6.90 -8.02 -3.37
C VAL A 461 7.12 -9.45 -3.85
N ARG A 462 8.36 -9.85 -4.18
CA ARG A 462 8.68 -11.22 -4.60
C ARG A 462 8.38 -12.25 -3.52
N ILE A 463 8.68 -11.95 -2.25
CA ILE A 463 8.35 -12.81 -1.11
C ILE A 463 6.84 -13.00 -1.03
N VAL A 464 6.06 -11.92 -1.11
CA VAL A 464 4.59 -11.98 -1.06
C VAL A 464 4.03 -12.76 -2.25
N ASP A 465 4.52 -12.53 -3.46
CA ASP A 465 4.06 -13.26 -4.64
C ASP A 465 4.36 -14.77 -4.55
N LYS A 466 5.55 -15.15 -4.05
CA LYS A 466 5.91 -16.56 -3.80
C LYS A 466 5.00 -17.19 -2.75
N LEU A 467 4.71 -16.47 -1.67
CA LEU A 467 3.76 -16.90 -0.63
C LEU A 467 2.34 -17.06 -1.19
N CYS A 468 1.81 -16.06 -1.90
CA CYS A 468 0.47 -16.09 -2.48
C CYS A 468 0.32 -17.17 -3.57
N ALA A 469 1.38 -17.48 -4.31
CA ALA A 469 1.38 -18.61 -5.24
C ALA A 469 1.19 -19.96 -4.52
N ALA A 470 1.73 -20.11 -3.31
CA ALA A 470 1.55 -21.30 -2.48
C ALA A 470 0.26 -21.26 -1.64
N CYS A 471 -0.22 -20.07 -1.30
CA CYS A 471 -1.39 -19.82 -0.46
C CYS A 471 -2.16 -18.59 -0.98
N PRO A 472 -3.09 -18.76 -1.93
CA PRO A 472 -3.85 -17.64 -2.52
C PRO A 472 -4.68 -16.83 -1.51
N GLU A 473 -4.98 -17.41 -0.35
CA GLU A 473 -5.66 -16.74 0.77
C GLU A 473 -4.72 -15.91 1.67
N ALA A 474 -3.42 -15.86 1.37
CA ALA A 474 -2.47 -15.10 2.16
C ALA A 474 -2.69 -13.59 1.99
N ILE A 475 -2.75 -12.89 3.12
CA ILE A 475 -2.76 -11.42 3.20
C ILE A 475 -1.49 -11.00 3.91
N VAL A 476 -0.72 -10.11 3.28
CA VAL A 476 0.47 -9.51 3.88
C VAL A 476 0.28 -8.01 3.97
N ASP A 477 0.55 -7.47 5.16
CA ASP A 477 0.60 -6.05 5.41
C ASP A 477 1.99 -5.62 5.88
N PHE A 478 2.42 -4.47 5.37
CA PHE A 478 3.69 -3.86 5.69
C PHE A 478 3.47 -2.65 6.58
N ASP A 479 4.01 -2.71 7.78
CA ASP A 479 4.04 -1.63 8.75
C ASP A 479 4.91 -0.46 8.25
N ILE A 480 4.23 0.67 8.06
CA ILE A 480 4.84 1.94 7.66
C ILE A 480 4.49 3.06 8.66
N THR A 481 4.39 2.72 9.95
CA THR A 481 3.94 3.69 10.96
C THR A 481 4.98 4.74 11.32
N GLU A 482 6.26 4.46 11.08
CA GLU A 482 7.36 5.41 11.25
C GLU A 482 7.81 6.05 9.93
N GLY A 483 8.48 7.20 10.04
CA GLY A 483 9.21 7.79 8.91
C GLY A 483 10.34 6.89 8.40
N HIS A 484 10.88 7.25 7.23
CA HIS A 484 11.97 6.58 6.51
C HIS A 484 11.66 5.17 6.00
N ARG A 485 10.36 4.84 5.91
CA ARG A 485 9.85 3.60 5.30
C ARG A 485 9.62 3.80 3.80
N SER A 486 9.67 2.71 3.03
CA SER A 486 9.38 2.74 1.60
C SER A 486 7.86 2.81 1.37
N VAL A 487 7.35 3.96 0.95
CA VAL A 487 5.91 4.17 0.69
C VAL A 487 5.70 4.57 -0.77
N GLY A 488 4.95 3.73 -1.50
CA GLY A 488 4.61 3.91 -2.91
C GLY A 488 3.60 2.87 -3.37
N LEU A 489 3.53 2.58 -4.67
CA LEU A 489 2.57 1.61 -5.20
C LEU A 489 3.14 0.18 -5.26
N ALA A 490 4.46 0.00 -5.23
CA ALA A 490 5.11 -1.30 -5.42
C ALA A 490 4.59 -2.36 -4.44
N PHE A 491 4.59 -2.06 -3.14
CA PHE A 491 4.09 -3.02 -2.16
C PHE A 491 2.57 -3.27 -2.30
N LEU A 492 1.80 -2.26 -2.70
CA LEU A 492 0.37 -2.39 -3.00
C LEU A 492 0.08 -3.26 -4.24
N SER A 493 1.09 -3.66 -5.02
CA SER A 493 0.91 -4.63 -6.10
C SER A 493 0.75 -6.06 -5.57
N ALA A 494 1.14 -6.32 -4.31
CA ALA A 494 1.11 -7.63 -3.67
C ALA A 494 0.29 -7.62 -2.38
N GLY A 495 0.59 -6.70 -1.45
CA GLY A 495 0.01 -6.62 -0.11
C GLY A 495 -0.84 -5.37 0.12
N LYS A 496 -0.86 -4.89 1.36
CA LYS A 496 -1.45 -3.62 1.81
C LYS A 496 -0.58 -2.95 2.87
N TYR A 497 -0.86 -1.71 3.25
CA TYR A 497 -0.11 -1.02 4.30
C TYR A 497 -0.81 -1.12 5.65
N PHE A 498 -0.01 -1.29 6.70
CA PHE A 498 -0.38 -1.04 8.09
C PHE A 498 0.13 0.36 8.43
N LEU A 499 -0.78 1.32 8.63
CA LEU A 499 -0.45 2.74 8.52
C LEU A 499 -0.39 3.48 9.86
N VAL A 500 -1.21 3.08 10.83
CA VAL A 500 -1.22 3.67 12.17
C VAL A 500 -1.29 2.57 13.23
N ASN A 501 -0.22 2.45 14.01
CA ASN A 501 -0.14 1.60 15.19
C ASN A 501 -0.57 2.43 16.42
N ASN A 502 0.38 2.91 17.19
CA ASN A 502 0.21 3.60 18.45
C ASN A 502 -0.09 5.09 18.23
N GLY A 503 0.18 5.66 17.05
CA GLY A 503 0.04 7.10 16.79
C GLY A 503 1.18 7.92 17.38
N PRO A 504 1.13 9.27 17.34
CA PRO A 504 2.22 10.15 17.74
C PRO A 504 2.76 9.88 19.14
N TYR A 505 4.06 9.60 19.20
CA TYR A 505 4.88 9.56 20.42
C TYR A 505 5.25 10.98 20.91
N PHE A 506 4.32 11.94 20.84
CA PHE A 506 4.62 13.33 21.17
C PHE A 506 4.61 13.63 22.66
N GLN A 507 5.60 14.44 23.06
CA GLN A 507 5.65 15.20 24.32
C GLN A 507 4.97 16.59 24.22
N ASN A 508 4.31 16.90 23.10
CA ASN A 508 4.01 18.27 22.65
C ASN A 508 2.66 18.85 23.11
N TYR A 509 1.66 18.06 23.50
CA TYR A 509 0.30 18.57 23.79
C TYR A 509 0.12 19.29 25.15
N ASN A 510 1.18 19.82 25.78
CA ASN A 510 1.14 20.42 27.12
C ASN A 510 0.50 19.51 28.20
N VAL A 511 0.60 18.19 28.03
CA VAL A 511 0.17 17.21 29.03
C VAL A 511 1.31 17.02 30.05
N PRO A 512 1.05 17.02 31.37
CA PRO A 512 2.08 16.75 32.38
C PRO A 512 2.78 15.41 32.10
N ILE A 513 4.10 15.45 31.94
CA ILE A 513 4.92 14.29 31.57
C ILE A 513 5.42 13.59 32.82
N ASP A 514 5.23 12.27 32.86
CA ASP A 514 5.95 11.39 33.76
C ASP A 514 7.28 10.99 33.07
N LEU A 515 8.36 11.69 33.41
CA LEU A 515 9.69 11.46 32.85
C LEU A 515 10.31 10.12 33.28
N GLU A 516 9.66 9.39 34.20
CA GLU A 516 10.09 8.05 34.59
C GLU A 516 9.58 6.97 33.61
N LYS A 517 8.71 7.32 32.66
CA LYS A 517 8.20 6.39 31.65
C LYS A 517 8.83 6.61 30.27
N ASP A 518 9.38 5.54 29.68
CA ASP A 518 10.05 5.55 28.37
C ASP A 518 9.11 5.81 27.18
N ASN A 519 7.78 5.70 27.35
CA ASN A 519 6.80 5.83 26.28
C ASN A 519 5.65 6.77 26.68
N VAL A 520 5.47 7.85 25.90
CA VAL A 520 4.46 8.90 26.11
C VAL A 520 3.39 8.90 25.02
N ASN A 521 3.02 7.72 24.51
CA ASN A 521 1.99 7.65 23.48
C ASN A 521 0.65 8.23 23.96
N LEU A 522 0.15 9.21 23.23
CA LEU A 522 -1.07 9.95 23.60
C LEU A 522 -2.36 9.15 23.38
N PHE A 523 -2.32 8.05 22.62
CA PHE A 523 -3.51 7.29 22.20
C PHE A 523 -3.68 5.94 22.88
N PHE A 524 -3.08 5.77 24.06
CA PHE A 524 -3.42 4.65 24.93
C PHE A 524 -4.84 4.77 25.49
N TYR A 525 -5.32 5.98 25.74
CA TYR A 525 -6.65 6.20 26.29
C TYR A 525 -7.71 6.31 25.19
N PRO A 526 -8.92 5.76 25.40
CA PRO A 526 -10.03 5.96 24.48
C PRO A 526 -10.41 7.44 24.41
N GLY A 527 -10.91 7.86 23.25
CA GLY A 527 -11.29 9.26 23.02
C GLY A 527 -11.26 9.68 21.54
N PRO A 528 -11.81 10.86 21.24
CA PRO A 528 -12.03 11.30 19.86
C PRO A 528 -10.73 11.63 19.10
N ALA A 529 -9.64 11.95 19.80
CA ALA A 529 -8.36 12.33 19.20
C ALA A 529 -7.77 11.23 18.29
N ARG A 530 -7.85 9.97 18.73
CA ARG A 530 -7.42 8.83 17.91
C ARG A 530 -8.23 8.76 16.62
N GLY A 531 -9.56 8.92 16.72
CA GLY A 531 -10.45 8.96 15.57
C GLY A 531 -10.06 10.03 14.55
N TRP A 532 -9.75 11.25 15.01
CA TRP A 532 -9.33 12.35 14.13
C TRP A 532 -8.06 11.99 13.36
N ILE A 533 -7.03 11.50 14.03
CA ILE A 533 -5.75 11.19 13.38
C ILE A 533 -5.85 9.96 12.49
N CYS A 534 -6.53 8.90 12.95
CA CYS A 534 -6.69 7.69 12.16
C CYS A 534 -7.53 7.93 10.90
N ARG A 535 -8.33 9.00 10.81
CA ARG A 535 -9.05 9.39 9.59
C ARG A 535 -8.25 10.26 8.61
N MET A 536 -7.10 10.82 9.01
CA MET A 536 -6.24 11.60 8.09
C MET A 536 -5.83 10.81 6.82
N PRO A 537 -5.49 9.51 6.92
CA PRO A 537 -5.24 8.68 5.75
C PRO A 537 -6.42 8.45 4.80
N LEU A 538 -7.66 8.79 5.17
CA LEU A 538 -8.77 8.68 4.22
C LEU A 538 -8.59 9.60 3.00
N GLY A 539 -7.66 10.56 3.05
CA GLY A 539 -7.23 11.32 1.88
C GLY A 539 -6.67 10.47 0.74
N TYR A 540 -6.15 9.26 1.01
CA TYR A 540 -5.76 8.33 -0.05
C TYR A 540 -6.94 7.83 -0.88
N ASP A 541 -8.16 7.78 -0.30
CA ASP A 541 -9.32 7.09 -0.90
C ASP A 541 -9.81 7.70 -2.22
N LYS A 542 -9.34 8.90 -2.58
CA LYS A 542 -9.53 9.47 -3.92
C LYS A 542 -8.82 8.66 -5.00
N TRP A 543 -7.60 8.18 -4.74
CA TRP A 543 -6.75 7.50 -5.72
C TRP A 543 -6.49 6.02 -5.40
N ILE A 544 -6.46 5.66 -4.12
CA ILE A 544 -6.11 4.34 -3.63
C ILE A 544 -7.18 3.93 -2.62
N PRO A 545 -7.92 2.81 -2.84
CA PRO A 545 -8.97 2.37 -1.93
C PRO A 545 -8.51 2.28 -0.48
N SER A 546 -9.27 2.86 0.45
CA SER A 546 -8.96 2.88 1.88
C SER A 546 -8.76 1.50 2.50
N VAL A 547 -9.37 0.45 1.93
CA VAL A 547 -9.16 -0.96 2.33
C VAL A 547 -7.71 -1.41 2.27
N LEU A 548 -6.85 -0.68 1.54
CA LEU A 548 -5.41 -0.94 1.44
C LEU A 548 -4.56 -0.23 2.52
N PHE A 549 -5.18 0.51 3.44
CA PHE A 549 -4.51 1.21 4.54
C PHE A 549 -5.17 0.83 5.87
N LEU A 550 -4.64 -0.19 6.51
CA LEU A 550 -5.11 -0.69 7.79
C LEU A 550 -4.77 0.33 8.90
N THR A 551 -5.79 0.82 9.60
CA THR A 551 -5.65 1.61 10.83
C THR A 551 -6.53 1.02 11.93
N HIS A 552 -6.03 1.05 13.16
CA HIS A 552 -6.68 0.36 14.27
C HIS A 552 -7.46 1.32 15.18
N TYR A 553 -8.70 0.96 15.52
CA TYR A 553 -9.55 1.72 16.41
C TYR A 553 -9.78 0.98 17.74
N LEU A 554 -10.11 1.72 18.78
CA LEU A 554 -10.27 1.19 20.14
C LEU A 554 -11.75 0.86 20.41
N PRO A 555 -12.11 -0.40 20.73
CA PRO A 555 -13.48 -0.84 21.00
C PRO A 555 -13.90 -0.61 22.46
N ASP A 556 -13.04 0.05 23.25
CA ASP A 556 -13.25 0.36 24.66
C ASP A 556 -14.58 1.06 24.89
N ASP A 557 -15.24 0.71 26.00
CA ASP A 557 -16.33 1.47 26.57
C ASP A 557 -15.89 2.92 26.92
N PRO A 558 -16.83 3.89 26.99
CA PRO A 558 -18.28 3.74 26.85
C PRO A 558 -18.76 3.73 25.39
N HIS A 559 -20.06 3.50 25.21
CA HIS A 559 -20.74 3.47 23.91
C HIS A 559 -20.37 4.62 22.96
N ASP A 560 -20.26 5.87 23.45
CA ASP A 560 -19.89 7.02 22.61
C ASP A 560 -18.50 6.85 21.95
N ASN A 561 -17.54 6.23 22.65
CA ASN A 561 -16.23 5.91 22.08
C ASN A 561 -16.34 4.81 21.03
N GLN A 562 -17.09 3.75 21.32
CA GLN A 562 -17.32 2.64 20.38
C GLN A 562 -17.98 3.15 19.08
N LEU A 563 -18.94 4.06 19.21
CA LEU A 563 -19.63 4.69 18.09
C LEU A 563 -18.68 5.52 17.22
N MET A 564 -17.83 6.34 17.83
CA MET A 564 -16.80 7.11 17.12
C MET A 564 -15.78 6.21 16.40
N SER A 565 -15.34 5.14 17.07
CA SER A 565 -14.42 4.13 16.52
C SER A 565 -15.04 3.43 15.32
N LEU A 566 -16.27 2.92 15.43
CA LEU A 566 -16.94 2.23 14.33
C LEU A 566 -17.25 3.15 13.16
N ALA A 567 -17.70 4.38 13.43
CA ALA A 567 -17.94 5.40 12.42
C ALA A 567 -16.70 5.67 11.55
N SER A 568 -15.51 5.61 12.15
CA SER A 568 -14.24 5.77 11.44
C SER A 568 -13.80 4.49 10.74
N LEU A 569 -13.90 3.35 11.43
CA LEU A 569 -13.48 2.04 10.97
C LEU A 569 -14.14 1.65 9.64
N ILE A 570 -15.46 1.85 9.53
CA ILE A 570 -16.24 1.41 8.36
C ILE A 570 -15.95 2.19 7.08
N LEU A 571 -15.21 3.30 7.15
CA LEU A 571 -14.80 4.08 5.96
C LEU A 571 -13.73 3.36 5.13
N GLY A 572 -13.31 2.17 5.58
CA GLY A 572 -12.51 1.19 4.85
C GLY A 572 -11.17 0.89 5.51
N GLN A 573 -10.90 1.37 6.72
CA GLN A 573 -9.61 1.17 7.39
C GLN A 573 -9.59 -0.05 8.31
N ASN A 574 -10.76 -0.52 8.75
CA ASN A 574 -11.04 -1.93 9.12
C ASN A 574 -10.21 -2.59 10.25
N GLY A 575 -9.41 -1.87 11.04
CA GLY A 575 -8.64 -2.44 12.16
C GLY A 575 -9.23 -2.16 13.54
N ILE A 576 -9.07 -3.11 14.46
CA ILE A 576 -9.46 -3.02 15.88
C ILE A 576 -8.26 -3.39 16.77
N TRP A 577 -8.08 -2.64 17.84
CA TRP A 577 -7.04 -2.86 18.84
C TRP A 577 -7.56 -2.62 20.25
N GLY A 578 -6.96 -3.26 21.24
CA GLY A 578 -7.30 -3.02 22.64
C GLY A 578 -7.30 -4.31 23.44
N ASP A 579 -7.83 -4.20 24.66
CA ASP A 579 -8.09 -5.34 25.55
C ASP A 579 -9.53 -5.81 25.32
N LEU A 580 -9.75 -6.73 24.36
CA LEU A 580 -11.12 -7.15 24.02
C LEU A 580 -11.87 -7.77 25.21
N PRO A 581 -11.24 -8.63 26.05
CA PRO A 581 -11.89 -9.15 27.26
C PRO A 581 -12.30 -8.09 28.28
N ALA A 582 -11.76 -6.86 28.22
CA ALA A 582 -12.14 -5.77 29.11
C ALA A 582 -13.35 -4.96 28.60
N VAL A 583 -13.77 -5.15 27.35
CA VAL A 583 -14.99 -4.53 26.81
C VAL A 583 -16.21 -5.21 27.42
N SER A 584 -17.21 -4.41 27.82
CA SER A 584 -18.47 -4.92 28.34
C SER A 584 -19.15 -5.89 27.37
N ILE A 585 -19.91 -6.85 27.90
CA ILE A 585 -20.65 -7.81 27.06
C ILE A 585 -21.63 -7.04 26.17
N GLU A 586 -22.33 -6.06 26.73
CA GLU A 586 -23.26 -5.20 26.01
C GLU A 586 -22.56 -4.42 24.88
N GLY A 587 -21.37 -3.89 25.14
CA GLY A 587 -20.55 -3.19 24.15
C GLY A 587 -20.08 -4.12 23.03
N ALA A 588 -19.59 -5.31 23.38
CA ALA A 588 -19.15 -6.32 22.42
C ALA A 588 -20.29 -6.81 21.52
N GLU A 589 -21.46 -7.12 22.09
CA GLU A 589 -22.66 -7.52 21.36
C GLU A 589 -23.17 -6.40 20.45
N TRP A 590 -23.09 -5.15 20.90
CA TRP A 590 -23.44 -3.99 20.09
C TRP A 590 -22.51 -3.84 18.88
N ILE A 591 -21.20 -3.93 19.08
CA ILE A 591 -20.19 -3.92 18.00
C ILE A 591 -20.48 -5.06 17.01
N GLY A 592 -20.70 -6.28 17.49
CA GLY A 592 -21.00 -7.44 16.64
C GLY A 592 -22.27 -7.27 15.82
N SER A 593 -23.35 -6.80 16.45
CA SER A 593 -24.62 -6.51 15.79
C SER A 593 -24.46 -5.42 14.71
N PHE A 594 -23.66 -4.39 14.98
CA PHE A 594 -23.37 -3.37 14.00
C PHE A 594 -22.51 -3.90 12.84
N LEU A 595 -21.41 -4.59 13.13
CA LEU A 595 -20.50 -5.12 12.11
C LEU A 595 -21.16 -6.16 11.21
N ALA A 596 -22.13 -6.93 11.73
CA ALA A 596 -22.97 -7.79 10.91
C ALA A 596 -23.73 -7.02 9.82
N ARG A 597 -24.35 -5.87 10.16
CA ARG A 597 -25.00 -4.99 9.19
C ARG A 597 -24.01 -4.36 8.24
N TYR A 598 -22.88 -3.85 8.74
CA TYR A 598 -21.83 -3.30 7.89
C TYR A 598 -21.37 -4.30 6.83
N LYS A 599 -21.19 -5.58 7.18
CA LYS A 599 -20.74 -6.62 6.24
C LYS A 599 -21.67 -6.81 5.05
N GLU A 600 -22.98 -6.57 5.20
CA GLU A 600 -23.95 -6.65 4.10
C GLU A 600 -23.74 -5.58 3.00
N VAL A 601 -23.07 -4.47 3.34
CA VAL A 601 -22.79 -3.34 2.42
C VAL A 601 -21.30 -2.99 2.30
N SER A 602 -20.43 -3.71 3.01
CA SER A 602 -18.98 -3.46 3.07
C SER A 602 -18.30 -3.49 1.71
N LYS A 603 -18.77 -4.35 0.80
CA LYS A 603 -18.29 -4.42 -0.57
C LYS A 603 -18.65 -3.16 -1.37
N ASP A 604 -19.91 -2.71 -1.28
CA ASP A 604 -20.35 -1.46 -1.90
C ASP A 604 -19.54 -0.27 -1.37
N ILE A 605 -19.32 -0.20 -0.05
CA ILE A 605 -18.47 0.84 0.57
C ILE A 605 -17.04 0.77 0.04
N THR A 606 -16.47 -0.42 -0.11
CA THR A 606 -15.10 -0.60 -0.62
C THR A 606 -14.97 -0.12 -2.06
N GLU A 607 -15.96 -0.44 -2.90
CA GLU A 607 -16.01 -0.06 -4.31
C GLU A 607 -16.29 1.44 -4.50
N SER A 608 -17.01 2.08 -3.58
CA SER A 608 -17.34 3.50 -3.62
C SER A 608 -16.18 4.42 -3.31
N THR A 609 -16.08 5.49 -4.11
CA THR A 609 -15.25 6.66 -3.80
C THR A 609 -15.86 7.45 -2.64
N SER A 610 -15.01 8.02 -1.78
CA SER A 610 -15.46 8.86 -0.67
C SER A 610 -15.77 10.28 -1.12
N VAL A 611 -16.97 10.75 -0.79
CA VAL A 611 -17.34 12.17 -0.78
C VAL A 611 -17.14 12.70 0.64
N ARG A 612 -16.45 13.83 0.79
CA ARG A 612 -16.19 14.44 2.11
C ARG A 612 -16.71 15.88 2.17
N GLU A 613 -17.44 16.22 3.23
CA GLU A 613 -17.81 17.59 3.57
C GLU A 613 -17.24 17.96 4.94
N GLY A 614 -16.66 19.15 5.05
CA GLY A 614 -16.00 19.61 6.28
C GLY A 614 -14.56 19.13 6.44
N ALA A 615 -13.93 19.56 7.54
CA ALA A 615 -12.56 19.20 7.89
C ALA A 615 -12.56 18.03 8.88
N ILE A 616 -11.52 17.19 8.83
CA ILE A 616 -11.33 16.11 9.80
C ILE A 616 -11.18 16.72 11.20
N GLY A 617 -11.98 16.24 12.15
CA GLY A 617 -12.05 16.79 13.51
C GLY A 617 -12.76 18.15 13.62
N GLY A 618 -13.39 18.62 12.55
CA GLY A 618 -14.17 19.86 12.53
C GLY A 618 -15.50 19.77 13.28
N VAL A 619 -16.22 20.89 13.32
CA VAL A 619 -17.56 20.96 13.95
C VAL A 619 -18.55 20.03 13.23
N LEU A 620 -18.49 19.93 11.91
CA LEU A 620 -19.21 18.93 11.14
C LEU A 620 -18.22 18.32 10.14
N GLU A 621 -18.10 17.01 10.19
CA GLU A 621 -17.31 16.18 9.29
C GLU A 621 -18.25 15.11 8.73
N VAL A 622 -18.39 15.05 7.40
CA VAL A 622 -19.25 14.06 6.72
C VAL A 622 -18.42 13.24 5.75
N HIS A 623 -18.63 11.93 5.78
CA HIS A 623 -18.11 11.00 4.78
C HIS A 623 -19.28 10.22 4.18
N GLU A 624 -19.40 10.26 2.85
CA GLU A 624 -20.36 9.47 2.08
C GLU A 624 -19.60 8.47 1.20
N LYS A 625 -19.91 7.18 1.36
CA LYS A 625 -19.43 6.08 0.54
C LYS A 625 -20.61 5.26 0.06
N LEU A 626 -21.31 5.79 -0.94
CA LEU A 626 -22.49 5.17 -1.56
C LEU A 626 -22.17 4.69 -2.96
N SER A 627 -22.64 3.50 -3.30
CA SER A 627 -22.46 2.93 -4.63
C SER A 627 -23.34 3.69 -5.62
N VAL A 628 -22.72 4.24 -6.66
CA VAL A 628 -23.44 4.91 -7.76
C VAL A 628 -24.40 3.96 -8.49
N THR A 629 -24.15 2.65 -8.42
CA THR A 629 -24.95 1.62 -9.12
C THR A 629 -26.05 1.06 -8.23
N SER A 630 -25.73 0.65 -7.01
CA SER A 630 -26.69 -0.04 -6.13
C SER A 630 -27.40 0.89 -5.14
N GLY A 631 -26.85 2.10 -4.93
CA GLY A 631 -27.26 3.02 -3.87
C GLY A 631 -26.91 2.53 -2.45
N LYS A 632 -26.29 1.35 -2.31
CA LYS A 632 -25.90 0.79 -1.02
C LYS A 632 -24.62 1.42 -0.51
N GLY A 633 -24.42 1.43 0.80
CA GLY A 633 -23.18 1.87 1.41
C GLY A 633 -23.41 2.61 2.72
N ALA A 634 -22.57 3.60 3.02
CA ALA A 634 -22.64 4.34 4.28
C ALA A 634 -22.57 5.86 4.11
N VAL A 635 -23.23 6.56 5.03
CA VAL A 635 -22.99 7.98 5.32
C VAL A 635 -22.67 8.11 6.80
N VAL A 636 -21.55 8.76 7.11
CA VAL A 636 -21.07 9.00 8.47
C VAL A 636 -21.01 10.50 8.71
N LEU A 637 -21.68 10.97 9.76
CA LEU A 637 -21.59 12.35 10.22
C LEU A 637 -20.89 12.34 11.58
N LEU A 638 -19.85 13.13 11.74
CA LEU A 638 -19.16 13.32 13.02
C LEU A 638 -19.22 14.79 13.40
N SER A 639 -19.38 15.06 14.69
CA SER A 639 -19.40 16.43 15.18
C SER A 639 -18.62 16.58 16.47
N ALA A 640 -17.90 17.69 16.58
CA ALA A 640 -17.26 18.13 17.81
C ALA A 640 -18.18 19.00 18.69
N ALA A 641 -19.38 19.36 18.24
CA ALA A 641 -20.28 20.28 18.94
C ALA A 641 -21.72 19.79 18.96
N ALA A 642 -22.47 20.21 19.97
CA ALA A 642 -23.91 19.93 20.02
C ALA A 642 -24.66 20.78 18.98
N GLY A 643 -25.71 20.21 18.39
CA GLY A 643 -26.55 20.90 17.40
C GLY A 643 -27.27 19.94 16.46
N ILE A 644 -28.15 20.50 15.64
CA ILE A 644 -28.79 19.77 14.53
C ILE A 644 -28.05 20.15 13.25
N TYR A 645 -27.49 19.15 12.59
CA TYR A 645 -26.80 19.31 11.32
C TYR A 645 -27.57 18.62 10.22
N ARG A 646 -27.48 19.18 9.01
CA ARG A 646 -28.20 18.70 7.84
C ARG A 646 -27.23 18.40 6.71
N TYR A 647 -27.34 17.21 6.13
CA TYR A 647 -26.58 16.77 4.96
C TYR A 647 -27.52 16.25 3.88
N ILE A 648 -27.18 16.46 2.61
CA ILE A 648 -27.92 15.90 1.47
C ILE A 648 -26.94 15.05 0.67
N THR A 649 -27.27 13.77 0.49
CA THR A 649 -26.35 12.85 -0.19
C THR A 649 -26.06 13.30 -1.62
N GLN A 650 -24.81 13.14 -2.06
CA GLN A 650 -24.41 13.42 -3.42
C GLN A 650 -24.95 12.33 -4.36
N ASN A 651 -24.81 11.06 -3.97
CA ASN A 651 -25.34 9.93 -4.69
C ASN A 651 -26.75 9.58 -4.22
N LYS A 652 -27.53 8.94 -5.10
CA LYS A 652 -28.86 8.44 -4.78
C LYS A 652 -28.72 7.17 -3.93
N PRO A 653 -29.11 7.18 -2.64
CA PRO A 653 -29.01 5.99 -1.83
C PRO A 653 -30.16 5.01 -2.10
N ASN A 654 -29.96 3.76 -1.69
CA ASN A 654 -31.03 2.78 -1.57
C ASN A 654 -32.09 3.29 -0.57
N PRO A 655 -33.40 3.09 -0.81
CA PRO A 655 -34.43 3.58 0.10
C PRO A 655 -34.51 2.83 1.44
N THR A 656 -33.97 1.61 1.54
CA THR A 656 -33.87 0.92 2.84
C THR A 656 -32.61 1.35 3.56
N PHE A 657 -32.71 1.53 4.88
CA PHE A 657 -31.59 1.98 5.68
C PHE A 657 -31.72 1.59 7.15
N TRP A 658 -30.57 1.55 7.79
CA TRP A 658 -30.40 1.54 9.24
C TRP A 658 -29.63 2.79 9.66
N HIS A 659 -29.94 3.36 10.83
CA HIS A 659 -29.17 4.47 11.37
C HIS A 659 -29.09 4.42 12.89
N THR A 660 -28.10 5.09 13.44
CA THR A 660 -27.98 5.37 14.88
C THR A 660 -29.10 6.29 15.37
N GLU A 661 -29.43 6.26 16.66
CA GLU A 661 -30.40 7.20 17.26
C GLU A 661 -30.02 8.67 17.03
N GLY A 662 -31.00 9.57 17.01
CA GLY A 662 -30.78 11.01 16.79
C GLY A 662 -30.73 11.44 15.31
N VAL A 663 -30.96 10.51 14.37
CA VAL A 663 -31.01 10.80 12.93
C VAL A 663 -32.45 10.70 12.41
N SER A 664 -32.84 11.64 11.54
CA SER A 664 -34.05 11.55 10.72
C SER A 664 -33.69 11.67 9.25
N ILE A 665 -34.35 10.87 8.41
CA ILE A 665 -34.06 10.79 6.98
C ILE A 665 -35.35 11.00 6.19
N SER A 666 -35.30 11.92 5.24
CA SER A 666 -36.31 12.10 4.20
C SER A 666 -35.65 12.04 2.82
N PHE A 667 -36.44 12.03 1.74
CA PHE A 667 -35.91 12.02 0.38
C PHE A 667 -36.40 13.22 -0.40
N ASP A 668 -35.50 13.89 -1.11
CA ASP A 668 -35.86 14.99 -1.97
C ASP A 668 -36.48 14.51 -3.31
N THR A 669 -36.91 15.45 -4.15
CA THR A 669 -37.53 15.14 -5.44
C THR A 669 -36.59 14.46 -6.45
N LYS A 670 -35.27 14.47 -6.19
CA LYS A 670 -34.25 13.78 -6.98
C LYS A 670 -33.90 12.41 -6.39
N GLY A 671 -34.53 12.03 -5.28
CA GLY A 671 -34.28 10.77 -4.57
C GLY A 671 -33.01 10.78 -3.73
N ARG A 672 -32.42 11.94 -3.44
CA ARG A 672 -31.28 12.04 -2.52
C ARG A 672 -31.78 11.99 -1.09
N ALA A 673 -31.03 11.37 -0.18
CA ALA A 673 -31.38 11.38 1.22
C ALA A 673 -31.05 12.76 1.81
N VAL A 674 -32.02 13.33 2.50
CA VAL A 674 -31.89 14.53 3.33
C VAL A 674 -31.81 14.04 4.77
N ILE A 675 -30.63 14.12 5.35
CA ILE A 675 -30.29 13.61 6.67
C ILE A 675 -30.24 14.79 7.63
N GLU A 676 -31.04 14.74 8.70
CA GLU A 676 -30.94 15.66 9.84
C GLU A 676 -30.50 14.87 11.07
N ALA A 677 -29.39 15.28 11.68
CA ALA A 677 -28.75 14.56 12.77
C ALA A 677 -28.55 15.48 13.99
N GLU A 678 -29.07 15.07 15.15
CA GLU A 678 -28.98 15.78 16.43
C GLU A 678 -27.81 15.27 17.28
N PHE A 679 -26.78 16.09 17.43
CA PHE A 679 -25.65 15.83 18.32
C PHE A 679 -25.87 16.51 19.68
N LYS A 680 -25.70 15.75 20.76
CA LYS A 680 -25.76 16.27 22.14
C LYS A 680 -24.38 16.65 22.69
N ASN A 681 -23.33 16.02 22.16
CA ASN A 681 -21.93 16.13 22.56
C ASN A 681 -21.04 15.74 21.36
N THR A 682 -19.73 15.65 21.57
CA THR A 682 -18.80 15.12 20.56
C THR A 682 -19.11 13.63 20.31
N SER A 683 -19.65 13.32 19.14
CA SER A 683 -20.09 11.96 18.80
C SER A 683 -20.14 11.77 17.28
N ALA A 684 -20.65 10.62 16.84
CA ALA A 684 -20.85 10.26 15.46
C ALA A 684 -22.26 9.71 15.22
N HIS A 685 -22.76 9.86 14.01
CA HIS A 685 -23.94 9.19 13.50
C HIS A 685 -23.59 8.40 12.26
N ILE A 686 -24.12 7.18 12.19
CA ILE A 686 -23.87 6.26 11.09
C ILE A 686 -25.21 5.94 10.44
N ILE A 687 -25.24 5.99 9.12
CA ILE A 687 -26.36 5.57 8.29
C ILE A 687 -25.83 4.51 7.31
N LEU A 688 -26.41 3.32 7.35
CA LEU A 688 -26.14 2.25 6.38
C LEU A 688 -27.34 2.13 5.44
N PHE A 689 -27.12 2.29 4.14
CA PHE A 689 -28.16 2.17 3.12
C PHE A 689 -28.09 0.80 2.43
N GLY A 690 -29.25 0.19 2.20
CA GLY A 690 -29.39 -1.13 1.56
C GLY A 690 -29.34 -2.32 2.50
N ILE A 691 -29.59 -2.07 3.79
CA ILE A 691 -29.81 -3.03 4.88
C ILE A 691 -31.30 -3.23 5.10
#